data_AF-A0A8T9B3E7-F1
#
_entry.id   AF-A0A8T9B3E7-F1
#
_cell.length_a   1.000
_cell.length_b   1.000
_cell.length_c   1.000
_cell.angle_alpha   90.00
_cell.angle_beta   90.00
_cell.angle_gamma   90.00
#
_symmetry.space_group_name_H-M   'P 1'
#
loop_
_entity.id
_entity.type
_entity.pdbx_description
1 polymer ?
#
loop_
_entity_poly.entity_id
_entity_poly.type
_entity_poly.pdbx_seq_one_letter_code
_entity_poly.pdbx_strand_id
1 'polypeptide(L)'
;MAMDSVKLDLHSLPPETLQQIAGHLNSAHRPSLYAFGLASKTCRNATLPSIFRDIHLAISSREGLQRSVDALVKTLSRTESACHVRCLNMKGSFRLSDRPRVEGYQSGSPWDRRSSFEASGVDEILVDEEPYSSSPHIVYDEPVIAKSSDEDLAWAPVVGLMKTLPYITKLVYRCRNQFPPSLLDALHDHHPQCKLYHLTFRLRTLLWGTPYPYEMALATSPCLYSVKVECSRRDSDGDDDFNQEAMMELVAGFAPNLKEVVVVNLIPENSRRYWPRPREPWRGLPGFVSGRSIGSLTSLSLLGASLRPPGPFQTFQTWAMHTDFNRLRHLTLGGGYGCENVGIDGEMMDWIAQNCSFPRLKTLRIRMERDDYEVERPNYANNAIALLRTFEPLDQLSVSGPLEPKILDAILYQHGQTLKTLNLHPSEQGFVAENLRFRRDIPMTFTKQHVLQIHAQCPALEELAISIKRTKSDSIEGEIYKSFGKMERLKSLFLTLDCSDWRVSRDPDSIDETSFDAADREIFNLGGLLKKGHVRETLMNCAVDETLARSIWDTICQSKAGQELESLKLWTTGGGHWGRSVFNLSTTLVVKNLSRSWLIERVARDNEDIINVRELGRRVREARDQVETDELKCRAEYYRKEKDIIIEPGDLAEEDTVVQVLRRVWPRKKGSKDWREDWSSLPLQV
;
A
#
# COMPACT_ATOMS: atom_id res chain seq x y z
N MET A 1 57.87 -20.76 -20.53
CA MET A 1 56.60 -20.42 -21.20
C MET A 1 55.78 -19.62 -20.22
N ALA A 2 55.81 -18.29 -20.34
CA ALA A 2 55.00 -17.39 -19.53
C ALA A 2 53.64 -17.25 -20.23
N MET A 3 52.55 -17.51 -19.52
CA MET A 3 51.20 -17.15 -19.97
C MET A 3 51.05 -15.64 -19.82
N ASP A 4 50.96 -14.92 -20.94
CA ASP A 4 50.57 -13.52 -20.98
C ASP A 4 49.18 -13.36 -20.33
N SER A 5 49.12 -12.74 -19.15
CA SER A 5 47.85 -12.26 -18.61
C SER A 5 47.41 -11.06 -19.43
N VAL A 6 46.54 -11.28 -20.41
CA VAL A 6 45.89 -10.20 -21.16
C VAL A 6 45.10 -9.35 -20.15
N LYS A 7 45.56 -8.12 -19.90
CA LYS A 7 44.75 -7.10 -19.21
C LYS A 7 43.56 -6.78 -20.11
N LEU A 8 42.42 -7.41 -19.85
CA LEU A 8 41.15 -7.05 -20.47
C LEU A 8 40.73 -5.67 -19.94
N ASP A 9 40.83 -4.66 -20.81
CA ASP A 9 40.28 -3.34 -20.53
C ASP A 9 38.75 -3.40 -20.67
N LEU A 10 38.02 -2.86 -19.72
CA LEU A 10 36.55 -2.80 -19.72
C LEU A 10 36.03 -2.17 -21.03
N HIS A 11 36.78 -1.23 -21.61
CA HIS A 11 36.43 -0.57 -22.87
C HIS A 11 36.65 -1.43 -24.12
N SER A 12 37.41 -2.53 -24.00
CA SER A 12 37.66 -3.50 -25.07
C SER A 12 36.60 -4.60 -25.13
N LEU A 13 35.67 -4.64 -24.17
CA LEU A 13 34.58 -5.60 -24.17
C LEU A 13 33.60 -5.34 -25.32
N PRO A 14 32.98 -6.41 -25.88
CA PRO A 14 31.92 -6.27 -26.87
C PRO A 14 30.76 -5.40 -26.36
N PRO A 15 30.13 -4.60 -27.23
CA PRO A 15 28.97 -3.78 -26.87
C PRO A 15 27.84 -4.57 -26.19
N GLU A 16 27.62 -5.81 -26.62
CA GLU A 16 26.60 -6.71 -26.07
C GLU A 16 26.91 -7.06 -24.61
N THR A 17 28.18 -7.32 -24.30
CA THR A 17 28.64 -7.59 -22.93
C THR A 17 28.46 -6.36 -22.04
N LEU A 18 28.81 -5.17 -22.55
CA LEU A 18 28.60 -3.92 -21.81
C LEU A 18 27.10 -3.63 -21.60
N GLN A 19 26.25 -3.95 -22.56
CA GLN A 19 24.79 -3.83 -22.43
C GLN A 19 24.22 -4.83 -21.42
N GLN A 20 24.75 -6.06 -21.37
CA GLN A 20 24.38 -7.03 -20.34
C GLN A 20 24.78 -6.54 -18.95
N ILE A 21 25.99 -6.01 -18.79
CA ILE A 21 26.44 -5.37 -17.54
C ILE A 21 25.50 -4.23 -17.16
N ALA A 22 25.18 -3.34 -18.10
CA ALA A 22 24.22 -2.26 -17.87
C ALA A 22 22.82 -2.80 -17.51
N GLY A 23 22.38 -3.89 -18.12
CA GLY A 23 21.12 -4.58 -17.78
C GLY A 23 21.12 -5.06 -16.33
N HIS A 24 22.18 -5.72 -15.90
CA HIS A 24 22.35 -6.19 -14.52
C HIS A 24 22.42 -5.02 -13.52
N LEU A 25 23.15 -3.95 -13.84
CA LEU A 25 23.21 -2.75 -13.01
C LEU A 25 21.84 -2.07 -12.91
N ASN A 26 21.06 -2.04 -13.99
CA ASN A 26 19.71 -1.48 -13.97
C ASN A 26 18.77 -2.29 -13.07
N SER A 27 18.87 -3.62 -13.09
CA SER A 27 18.05 -4.49 -12.24
C SER A 27 18.49 -4.48 -10.78
N ALA A 28 19.80 -4.37 -10.51
CA ALA A 28 20.34 -4.46 -9.16
C ALA A 28 20.37 -3.10 -8.44
N HIS A 29 20.91 -2.06 -9.09
CA HIS A 29 21.08 -0.73 -8.47
C HIS A 29 21.18 0.37 -9.54
N ARG A 30 20.05 1.00 -9.83
CA ARG A 30 19.93 2.04 -10.87
C ARG A 30 20.93 3.20 -10.73
N PRO A 31 21.31 3.69 -9.53
CA PRO A 31 22.39 4.69 -9.42
C PRO A 31 23.75 4.20 -9.95
N SER A 32 24.09 2.92 -9.76
CA SER A 32 25.32 2.34 -10.30
C SER A 32 25.30 2.29 -11.83
N LEU A 33 24.14 2.11 -12.46
CA LEU A 33 23.99 2.23 -13.92
C LEU A 33 24.43 3.62 -14.41
N TYR A 34 24.01 4.68 -13.73
CA TYR A 34 24.39 6.04 -14.10
C TYR A 34 25.89 6.28 -13.90
N ALA A 35 26.45 5.81 -12.78
CA ALA A 35 27.90 5.90 -12.53
C ALA A 35 28.70 5.16 -13.60
N PHE A 36 28.27 3.96 -14.00
CA PHE A 36 28.88 3.20 -15.09
C PHE A 36 28.80 3.94 -16.43
N GLY A 37 27.65 4.55 -16.74
CA GLY A 37 27.48 5.38 -17.94
C GLY A 37 28.35 6.65 -17.96
N LEU A 38 28.83 7.12 -16.80
CA LEU A 38 29.74 8.26 -16.70
C LEU A 38 31.21 7.89 -16.89
N ALA A 39 31.57 6.59 -16.82
CA ALA A 39 32.96 6.14 -16.87
C ALA A 39 33.60 6.31 -18.26
N SER A 40 32.86 6.08 -19.35
CA SER A 40 33.35 6.30 -20.71
C SER A 40 32.23 6.44 -21.74
N LYS A 41 32.56 6.85 -22.97
CA LYS A 41 31.60 6.93 -24.08
C LYS A 41 31.01 5.56 -24.45
N THR A 42 31.82 4.50 -24.43
CA THR A 42 31.35 3.14 -24.74
C THR A 42 30.38 2.63 -23.67
N CYS A 43 30.73 2.83 -22.38
CA CYS A 43 29.83 2.48 -21.28
C CYS A 43 28.55 3.32 -21.35
N ARG A 44 28.65 4.62 -21.63
CA ARG A 44 27.49 5.49 -21.83
C ARG A 44 26.55 4.92 -22.88
N ASN A 45 27.03 4.60 -24.08
CA ASN A 45 26.20 4.04 -25.15
C ASN A 45 25.56 2.70 -24.75
N ALA A 46 26.28 1.86 -24.03
CA ALA A 46 25.74 0.60 -23.50
C ALA A 46 24.63 0.79 -22.44
N THR A 47 24.63 1.91 -21.72
CA THR A 47 23.57 2.21 -20.73
C THR A 47 22.30 2.80 -21.33
N LEU A 48 22.38 3.45 -22.51
CA LEU A 48 21.24 4.14 -23.12
C LEU A 48 19.99 3.25 -23.27
N PRO A 49 20.09 1.97 -23.73
CA PRO A 49 18.95 1.09 -23.84
C PRO A 49 18.23 0.88 -22.50
N SER A 50 18.96 0.72 -21.40
CA SER A 50 18.39 0.52 -20.07
C SER A 50 17.81 1.80 -19.49
N ILE A 51 18.48 2.94 -19.68
CA ILE A 51 18.05 4.24 -19.15
C ILE A 51 16.75 4.72 -19.81
N PHE A 52 16.67 4.60 -21.13
CA PHE A 52 15.56 5.16 -21.93
C PHE A 52 14.43 4.16 -22.19
N ARG A 53 14.53 2.91 -21.71
CA ARG A 53 13.48 1.90 -21.86
C ARG A 53 12.14 2.36 -21.28
N ASP A 54 12.18 2.94 -20.09
CA ASP A 54 11.02 3.35 -19.30
C ASP A 54 11.06 4.86 -19.05
N ILE A 55 10.13 5.58 -19.68
CA ILE A 55 10.01 7.04 -19.57
C ILE A 55 8.87 7.37 -18.60
N HIS A 56 9.14 8.29 -17.68
CA HIS A 56 8.15 8.79 -16.72
C HIS A 56 7.89 10.28 -16.95
N LEU A 57 6.65 10.62 -17.25
CA LEU A 57 6.16 11.99 -17.39
C LEU A 57 5.28 12.35 -16.19
N ALA A 58 5.76 13.29 -15.38
CA ALA A 58 4.98 13.90 -14.31
C ALA A 58 4.29 15.17 -14.83
N ILE A 59 2.98 15.26 -14.63
CA ILE A 59 2.12 16.27 -15.22
C ILE A 59 1.58 17.18 -14.13
N SER A 60 1.92 18.47 -14.20
CA SER A 60 1.51 19.48 -13.23
C SER A 60 0.78 20.68 -13.85
N SER A 61 1.09 21.04 -15.09
CA SER A 61 0.41 22.09 -15.86
C SER A 61 0.57 21.82 -17.36
N ARG A 62 -0.20 22.53 -18.21
CA ARG A 62 -0.10 22.44 -19.67
C ARG A 62 1.30 22.85 -20.16
N GLU A 63 1.83 23.96 -19.66
CA GLU A 63 3.16 24.47 -20.00
C GLU A 63 4.25 23.57 -19.44
N GLY A 64 4.01 22.99 -18.24
CA GLY A 64 4.89 21.99 -17.65
C GLY A 64 4.98 20.72 -18.50
N LEU A 65 3.86 20.27 -19.05
CA LEU A 65 3.80 19.12 -19.96
C LEU A 65 4.59 19.40 -21.25
N GLN A 66 4.33 20.53 -21.90
CA GLN A 66 5.07 20.95 -23.10
C GLN A 66 6.58 20.99 -22.84
N ARG A 67 7.01 21.71 -21.81
CA ARG A 67 8.45 21.83 -21.47
C ARG A 67 9.09 20.47 -21.18
N SER A 68 8.40 19.58 -20.47
CA SER A 68 8.91 18.25 -20.14
C SER A 68 9.06 17.38 -21.38
N VAL A 69 8.07 17.43 -22.28
CA VAL A 69 8.12 16.72 -23.56
C VAL A 69 9.22 17.28 -24.47
N ASP A 70 9.35 18.60 -24.59
CA ASP A 70 10.40 19.22 -25.43
C ASP A 70 11.80 18.88 -24.92
N ALA A 71 12.01 18.92 -23.60
CA ALA A 71 13.26 18.51 -22.99
C ALA A 71 13.57 17.03 -23.24
N LEU A 72 12.54 16.18 -23.19
CA LEU A 72 12.67 14.76 -23.47
C LEU A 72 12.99 14.50 -24.95
N VAL A 73 12.26 15.10 -25.88
CA VAL A 73 12.50 14.99 -27.34
C VAL A 73 13.93 15.44 -27.65
N LYS A 74 14.36 16.59 -27.13
CA LYS A 74 15.74 17.09 -27.30
C LYS A 74 16.77 16.08 -26.76
N THR A 75 16.48 15.45 -25.64
CA THR A 75 17.37 14.44 -25.03
C THR A 75 17.44 13.17 -25.87
N LEU A 76 16.29 12.66 -26.34
CA LEU A 76 16.19 11.46 -27.16
C LEU A 76 16.86 11.67 -28.52
N SER A 77 16.66 12.82 -29.17
CA SER A 77 17.32 13.14 -30.44
C SER A 77 18.83 13.26 -30.29
N ARG A 78 19.31 13.90 -29.21
CA ARG A 78 20.76 14.03 -28.94
C ARG A 78 21.44 12.68 -28.67
N THR A 79 20.69 11.70 -28.19
CA THR A 79 21.21 10.38 -27.79
C THR A 79 20.79 9.26 -28.73
N GLU A 80 20.08 9.59 -29.81
CA GLU A 80 19.50 8.63 -30.78
C GLU A 80 18.73 7.49 -30.10
N SER A 81 18.15 7.75 -28.92
CA SER A 81 17.65 6.71 -28.01
C SER A 81 16.14 6.46 -28.12
N ALA A 82 15.45 7.12 -29.06
CA ALA A 82 14.01 6.94 -29.30
C ALA A 82 13.65 5.47 -29.59
N CYS A 83 14.53 4.74 -30.28
CA CYS A 83 14.35 3.32 -30.61
C CYS A 83 14.42 2.39 -29.39
N HIS A 84 14.89 2.86 -28.23
CA HIS A 84 14.99 2.07 -27.00
C HIS A 84 13.75 2.17 -26.11
N VAL A 85 12.91 3.20 -26.33
CA VAL A 85 11.72 3.43 -25.51
C VAL A 85 10.72 2.29 -25.73
N ARG A 86 10.27 1.68 -24.64
CA ARG A 86 9.28 0.58 -24.64
C ARG A 86 8.06 0.89 -23.79
N CYS A 87 8.25 1.67 -22.71
CA CYS A 87 7.18 2.06 -21.79
C CYS A 87 7.12 3.57 -21.63
N LEU A 88 5.91 4.12 -21.75
CA LEU A 88 5.61 5.51 -21.40
C LEU A 88 4.66 5.52 -20.19
N ASN A 89 5.09 6.11 -19.08
CA ASN A 89 4.33 6.20 -17.84
C ASN A 89 3.98 7.65 -17.55
N MET A 90 2.69 7.93 -17.41
CA MET A 90 2.14 9.27 -17.23
C MET A 90 1.43 9.34 -15.89
N LYS A 91 1.77 10.34 -15.07
CA LYS A 91 1.14 10.57 -13.76
C LYS A 91 0.90 12.06 -13.57
N GLY A 92 -0.26 12.42 -13.03
CA GLY A 92 -0.55 13.79 -12.58
C GLY A 92 -1.82 14.36 -13.18
N SER A 93 -1.91 15.67 -13.30
CA SER A 93 -3.06 16.35 -13.91
C SER A 93 -2.76 17.80 -14.18
N PHE A 94 -3.53 18.42 -15.06
CA PHE A 94 -3.59 19.87 -15.20
C PHE A 94 -5.04 20.33 -15.33
N ARG A 95 -5.30 21.60 -15.04
CA ARG A 95 -6.60 22.25 -15.23
C ARG A 95 -6.51 23.27 -16.34
N LEU A 96 -7.58 23.39 -17.11
CA LEU A 96 -7.69 24.37 -18.20
C LEU A 96 -8.59 25.54 -17.87
N SER A 97 -9.33 25.47 -16.77
CA SER A 97 -10.22 26.53 -16.33
C SER A 97 -9.94 26.94 -14.88
N ASP A 98 -9.97 28.24 -14.63
CA ASP A 98 -10.07 28.88 -13.31
C ASP A 98 -11.51 28.73 -12.76
N ARG A 99 -12.17 27.59 -12.99
CA ARG A 99 -13.48 27.37 -12.35
C ARG A 99 -13.26 27.43 -10.84
N PRO A 100 -14.09 28.20 -10.11
CA PRO A 100 -14.06 28.16 -8.67
C PRO A 100 -14.13 26.70 -8.25
N ARG A 101 -13.33 26.35 -7.23
CA ARG A 101 -13.62 25.17 -6.40
C ARG A 101 -15.13 25.07 -6.27
N VAL A 102 -15.74 23.90 -6.51
CA VAL A 102 -17.13 23.67 -6.09
C VAL A 102 -17.24 24.30 -4.69
N GLU A 103 -18.10 25.32 -4.52
CA GLU A 103 -18.12 26.08 -3.28
C GLU A 103 -18.29 25.10 -2.11
N GLY A 104 -17.28 25.02 -1.24
CA GLY A 104 -17.18 24.05 -0.16
C GLY A 104 -16.11 22.95 -0.30
N TYR A 105 -15.56 22.69 -1.50
CA TYR A 105 -14.58 21.62 -1.73
C TYR A 105 -13.24 22.14 -2.26
N GLN A 106 -12.26 22.21 -1.36
CA GLN A 106 -10.88 22.44 -1.74
C GLN A 106 -10.26 21.16 -2.31
N SER A 107 -10.08 21.08 -3.63
CA SER A 107 -9.08 20.16 -4.19
C SER A 107 -7.72 20.62 -3.66
N GLY A 108 -7.07 19.76 -2.86
CA GLY A 108 -5.96 20.13 -1.96
C GLY A 108 -6.31 20.12 -0.47
N SER A 109 -7.54 19.77 -0.11
CA SER A 109 -7.93 19.45 1.26
C SER A 109 -7.04 18.33 1.83
N PRO A 110 -6.68 18.36 3.13
CA PRO A 110 -6.08 17.23 3.85
C PRO A 110 -6.86 15.91 3.73
N TRP A 111 -8.10 15.98 3.25
CA TRP A 111 -9.05 14.87 3.07
C TRP A 111 -9.06 14.22 1.67
N ASP A 112 -8.16 14.60 0.74
CA ASP A 112 -7.97 13.84 -0.51
C ASP A 112 -7.36 12.45 -0.21
N ARG A 113 -7.92 11.37 -0.76
CA ARG A 113 -7.58 9.96 -0.48
C ARG A 113 -6.08 9.67 -0.56
N ARG A 114 -5.45 10.27 -1.58
CA ARG A 114 -4.02 10.14 -1.85
C ARG A 114 -3.21 11.08 -0.96
N SER A 115 -3.77 12.26 -0.68
CA SER A 115 -3.18 13.25 0.23
C SER A 115 -3.10 12.72 1.65
N SER A 116 -4.11 12.03 2.19
CA SER A 116 -4.06 11.47 3.55
C SER A 116 -3.02 10.35 3.69
N PHE A 117 -2.93 9.47 2.68
CA PHE A 117 -1.93 8.40 2.65
C PHE A 117 -0.51 8.96 2.57
N GLU A 118 -0.26 9.88 1.62
CA GLU A 118 1.01 10.58 1.46
C GLU A 118 1.32 11.44 2.71
N ALA A 119 0.33 12.11 3.31
CA ALA A 119 0.46 12.93 4.52
C ALA A 119 0.56 12.11 5.81
N SER A 120 0.48 10.78 5.73
CA SER A 120 0.82 9.87 6.84
C SER A 120 2.22 9.27 6.69
N GLY A 121 2.85 9.41 5.50
CA GLY A 121 4.12 8.78 5.14
C GLY A 121 4.02 7.27 4.94
N VAL A 122 2.80 6.71 4.96
CA VAL A 122 2.55 5.28 4.80
C VAL A 122 2.73 4.85 3.35
N ASP A 123 2.66 5.75 2.39
CA ASP A 123 2.98 5.48 0.98
C ASP A 123 4.45 5.04 0.77
N GLU A 124 5.38 5.56 1.58
CA GLU A 124 6.77 5.09 1.59
C GLU A 124 6.90 3.67 2.21
N ILE A 125 5.98 3.32 3.11
CA ILE A 125 5.98 2.06 3.86
C ILE A 125 5.22 0.95 3.12
N LEU A 126 4.11 1.26 2.46
CA LEU A 126 3.22 0.31 1.81
C LEU A 126 3.08 0.68 0.33
N VAL A 127 4.21 0.67 -0.39
CA VAL A 127 4.33 1.13 -1.79
C VAL A 127 3.36 0.41 -2.73
N ASP A 128 3.06 -0.86 -2.44
CA ASP A 128 2.17 -1.72 -3.23
C ASP A 128 0.73 -1.76 -2.72
N GLU A 129 0.38 -0.95 -1.71
CA GLU A 129 -0.99 -0.86 -1.21
C GLU A 129 -1.73 0.36 -1.72
N GLU A 130 -3.03 0.16 -1.92
CA GLU A 130 -3.95 1.22 -2.27
C GLU A 130 -4.60 1.77 -1.00
N PRO A 131 -4.48 3.08 -0.72
CA PRO A 131 -5.12 3.66 0.45
C PRO A 131 -6.63 3.71 0.29
N TYR A 132 -7.30 3.40 1.39
CA TYR A 132 -8.69 3.64 1.62
C TYR A 132 -8.85 4.75 2.67
N SER A 133 -9.48 5.83 2.25
CA SER A 133 -9.92 6.93 3.10
C SER A 133 -11.29 7.33 2.58
N SER A 134 -12.16 7.82 3.47
CA SER A 134 -13.28 8.65 3.01
C SER A 134 -12.68 9.83 2.26
N SER A 135 -12.96 9.92 0.99
CA SER A 135 -12.62 11.07 0.16
C SER A 135 -13.83 11.41 -0.69
N PRO A 136 -13.89 12.64 -1.23
CA PRO A 136 -14.85 12.95 -2.28
C PRO A 136 -14.60 12.01 -3.47
N HIS A 137 -15.67 11.36 -3.94
CA HIS A 137 -15.70 10.63 -5.20
C HIS A 137 -16.97 11.06 -5.90
N ILE A 138 -16.85 11.74 -7.02
CA ILE A 138 -17.99 12.24 -7.81
C ILE A 138 -17.87 11.57 -9.17
N VAL A 139 -18.93 10.91 -9.65
CA VAL A 139 -18.90 10.15 -10.91
C VAL A 139 -18.74 11.08 -12.11
N TYR A 140 -19.50 12.16 -12.11
CA TYR A 140 -19.45 13.22 -13.11
C TYR A 140 -18.84 14.48 -12.50
N ASP A 141 -17.51 14.55 -12.53
CA ASP A 141 -16.74 15.70 -12.03
C ASP A 141 -16.56 16.79 -13.10
N GLU A 142 -16.41 16.38 -14.35
CA GLU A 142 -16.14 17.24 -15.50
C GLU A 142 -16.84 16.69 -16.76
N PRO A 143 -17.16 17.55 -17.75
CA PRO A 143 -17.72 17.09 -19.02
C PRO A 143 -16.78 16.11 -19.72
N VAL A 144 -17.35 15.26 -20.58
CA VAL A 144 -16.54 14.36 -21.42
C VAL A 144 -15.69 15.20 -22.37
N ILE A 145 -14.41 14.86 -22.44
CA ILE A 145 -13.46 15.55 -23.32
C ILE A 145 -13.90 15.43 -24.78
N ALA A 146 -14.22 16.56 -25.40
CA ALA A 146 -14.56 16.60 -26.81
C ALA A 146 -13.29 16.56 -27.66
N LYS A 147 -13.34 15.81 -28.77
CA LYS A 147 -12.24 15.76 -29.74
C LYS A 147 -11.93 17.15 -30.28
N SER A 148 -10.65 17.50 -30.34
CA SER A 148 -10.16 18.83 -30.75
C SER A 148 -10.59 20.00 -29.84
N SER A 149 -11.09 19.73 -28.64
CA SER A 149 -11.29 20.76 -27.61
C SER A 149 -9.95 21.29 -27.10
N ASP A 150 -9.95 22.43 -26.41
CA ASP A 150 -8.76 22.97 -25.75
C ASP A 150 -8.10 21.96 -24.80
N GLU A 151 -8.91 21.09 -24.17
CA GLU A 151 -8.40 20.01 -23.33
C GLU A 151 -7.70 18.93 -24.13
N ASP A 152 -8.29 18.50 -25.24
CA ASP A 152 -7.67 17.49 -26.11
C ASP A 152 -6.38 18.02 -26.73
N LEU A 153 -6.39 19.28 -27.18
CA LEU A 153 -5.23 19.97 -27.76
C LEU A 153 -4.11 20.19 -26.76
N ALA A 154 -4.39 20.25 -25.45
CA ALA A 154 -3.35 20.33 -24.44
C ALA A 154 -2.43 19.09 -24.40
N TRP A 155 -2.89 17.96 -24.94
CA TRP A 155 -2.14 16.71 -25.04
C TRP A 155 -1.35 16.54 -26.34
N ALA A 156 -1.46 17.50 -27.27
CA ALA A 156 -0.71 17.51 -28.53
C ALA A 156 0.80 17.24 -28.38
N PRO A 157 1.50 17.71 -27.32
CA PRO A 157 2.93 17.43 -27.17
C PRO A 157 3.20 15.93 -27.00
N VAL A 158 2.37 15.25 -26.19
CA VAL A 158 2.50 13.81 -25.96
C VAL A 158 2.13 13.02 -27.21
N VAL A 159 1.11 13.45 -27.96
CA VAL A 159 0.79 12.89 -29.28
C VAL A 159 1.99 12.99 -30.21
N GLY A 160 2.63 14.16 -30.28
CA GLY A 160 3.85 14.38 -31.06
C GLY A 160 4.99 13.45 -30.64
N LEU A 161 5.20 13.30 -29.33
CA LEU A 161 6.20 12.37 -28.79
C LEU A 161 5.89 10.92 -29.22
N MET A 162 4.66 10.43 -29.06
CA MET A 162 4.28 9.07 -29.44
C MET A 162 4.54 8.76 -30.92
N LYS A 163 4.38 9.76 -31.81
CA LYS A 163 4.70 9.63 -33.24
C LYS A 163 6.19 9.42 -33.50
N THR A 164 7.05 10.00 -32.66
CA THR A 164 8.52 9.89 -32.80
C THR A 164 9.10 8.62 -32.19
N LEU A 165 8.32 7.91 -31.37
CA LEU A 165 8.77 6.72 -30.65
C LEU A 165 8.29 5.46 -31.40
N PRO A 166 9.16 4.67 -32.06
CA PRO A 166 8.72 3.63 -33.00
C PRO A 166 8.26 2.31 -32.36
N TYR A 167 8.57 2.05 -31.09
CA TYR A 167 8.44 0.71 -30.48
C TYR A 167 7.76 0.73 -29.10
N ILE A 168 6.80 1.63 -28.88
CA ILE A 168 6.06 1.64 -27.61
C ILE A 168 5.24 0.36 -27.51
N THR A 169 5.46 -0.38 -26.42
CA THR A 169 4.75 -1.63 -26.13
C THR A 169 3.80 -1.50 -24.93
N LYS A 170 4.04 -0.49 -24.08
CA LYS A 170 3.27 -0.25 -22.86
C LYS A 170 3.05 1.24 -22.65
N LEU A 171 1.79 1.61 -22.41
CA LEU A 171 1.39 2.96 -22.01
C LEU A 171 0.69 2.86 -20.66
N VAL A 172 1.24 3.51 -19.63
CA VAL A 172 0.63 3.58 -18.30
C VAL A 172 0.06 4.96 -18.10
N TYR A 173 -1.27 5.05 -18.01
CA TYR A 173 -1.98 6.30 -17.79
C TYR A 173 -2.50 6.37 -16.36
N ARG A 174 -1.94 7.27 -15.56
CA ARG A 174 -2.31 7.53 -14.15
C ARG A 174 -2.57 9.01 -13.94
N CYS A 175 -3.31 9.62 -14.86
CA CYS A 175 -3.66 11.04 -14.79
C CYS A 175 -5.11 11.22 -14.31
N ARG A 176 -5.40 12.30 -13.58
CA ARG A 176 -6.78 12.59 -13.13
C ARG A 176 -7.67 13.07 -14.27
N ASN A 177 -7.10 13.73 -15.27
CA ASN A 177 -7.81 14.08 -16.51
C ASN A 177 -8.32 12.82 -17.20
N GLN A 178 -9.48 12.91 -17.87
CA GLN A 178 -9.97 11.82 -18.72
C GLN A 178 -8.94 11.51 -19.81
N PHE A 179 -8.85 10.24 -20.21
CA PHE A 179 -7.96 9.88 -21.33
C PHE A 179 -8.36 10.73 -22.55
N PRO A 180 -7.40 11.33 -23.29
CA PRO A 180 -7.73 12.22 -24.40
C PRO A 180 -8.06 11.48 -25.71
N PRO A 181 -9.03 11.95 -26.51
CA PRO A 181 -9.33 11.40 -27.82
C PRO A 181 -8.12 11.39 -28.76
N SER A 182 -7.35 12.48 -28.81
CA SER A 182 -6.15 12.57 -29.65
C SER A 182 -5.06 11.57 -29.26
N LEU A 183 -4.95 11.22 -27.97
CA LEU A 183 -4.03 10.18 -27.51
C LEU A 183 -4.53 8.78 -27.86
N LEU A 184 -5.85 8.56 -27.85
CA LEU A 184 -6.43 7.29 -28.29
C LEU A 184 -6.21 7.06 -29.79
N ASP A 185 -6.47 8.09 -30.60
CA ASP A 185 -6.21 8.06 -32.04
C ASP A 185 -4.71 7.78 -32.31
N ALA A 186 -3.82 8.52 -31.64
CA ALA A 186 -2.38 8.32 -31.80
C ALA A 186 -1.91 6.91 -31.39
N LEU A 187 -2.54 6.32 -30.38
CA LEU A 187 -2.28 4.95 -29.96
C LEU A 187 -2.72 3.95 -31.03
N HIS A 188 -3.90 4.12 -31.62
CA HIS A 188 -4.41 3.24 -32.67
C HIS A 188 -3.62 3.38 -33.98
N ASP A 189 -3.29 4.61 -34.37
CA ASP A 189 -2.63 4.90 -35.64
C ASP A 189 -1.15 4.48 -35.65
N HIS A 190 -0.44 4.70 -34.54
CA HIS A 190 1.01 4.48 -34.48
C HIS A 190 1.42 3.25 -33.68
N HIS A 191 0.60 2.81 -32.72
CA HIS A 191 0.95 1.78 -31.75
C HIS A 191 -0.18 0.77 -31.48
N PRO A 192 -0.78 0.14 -32.50
CA PRO A 192 -1.97 -0.70 -32.34
C PRO A 192 -1.77 -1.96 -31.48
N GLN A 193 -0.52 -2.36 -31.25
CA GLN A 193 -0.16 -3.48 -30.37
C GLN A 193 0.25 -3.05 -28.95
N CYS A 194 0.25 -1.75 -28.67
CA CYS A 194 0.64 -1.25 -27.35
C CYS A 194 -0.43 -1.58 -26.32
N LYS A 195 0.01 -2.06 -25.15
CA LYS A 195 -0.85 -2.35 -24.01
C LYS A 195 -1.08 -1.08 -23.20
N LEU A 196 -2.32 -0.62 -23.17
CA LEU A 196 -2.78 0.48 -22.35
C LEU A 196 -3.16 -0.03 -20.95
N TYR A 197 -2.47 0.50 -19.95
CA TYR A 197 -2.76 0.35 -18.52
C TYR A 197 -3.40 1.64 -18.03
N HIS A 198 -4.72 1.62 -17.87
CA HIS A 198 -5.51 2.78 -17.48
C HIS A 198 -5.83 2.73 -15.97
N LEU A 199 -5.10 3.51 -15.17
CA LEU A 199 -5.14 3.42 -13.70
C LEU A 199 -6.11 4.39 -13.02
N THR A 200 -6.84 5.17 -13.81
CA THR A 200 -7.85 6.15 -13.38
C THR A 200 -9.12 6.04 -14.24
N PHE A 201 -9.47 4.82 -14.65
CA PHE A 201 -10.55 4.59 -15.61
C PHE A 201 -11.90 4.84 -14.95
N ARG A 202 -12.79 5.51 -15.68
CA ARG A 202 -14.18 5.74 -15.29
C ARG A 202 -15.03 6.04 -16.52
N LEU A 203 -16.29 5.66 -16.47
CA LEU A 203 -17.33 6.12 -17.37
C LEU A 203 -18.14 7.21 -16.63
N ARG A 204 -17.94 8.48 -17.00
CA ARG A 204 -18.51 9.65 -16.33
C ARG A 204 -20.00 9.82 -16.58
N THR A 205 -20.50 9.33 -17.72
CA THR A 205 -21.87 9.61 -18.18
C THR A 205 -22.87 8.49 -17.93
N LEU A 206 -22.45 7.41 -17.26
CA LEU A 206 -23.31 6.25 -16.95
C LEU A 206 -24.58 6.61 -16.18
N LEU A 207 -24.51 7.64 -15.34
CA LEU A 207 -25.64 8.13 -14.54
C LEU A 207 -26.81 8.68 -15.37
N TRP A 208 -26.60 8.99 -16.65
CA TRP A 208 -27.67 9.39 -17.59
C TRP A 208 -28.11 8.27 -18.54
N GLY A 209 -27.73 7.03 -18.23
CA GLY A 209 -28.15 5.84 -18.95
C GLY A 209 -27.12 5.35 -19.97
N THR A 210 -26.89 6.11 -21.05
CA THR A 210 -25.98 5.66 -22.13
C THR A 210 -24.63 6.37 -22.06
N PRO A 211 -23.51 5.62 -21.96
CA PRO A 211 -22.19 6.23 -22.00
C PRO A 211 -21.96 7.02 -23.29
N TYR A 212 -21.18 8.09 -23.19
CA TYR A 212 -20.82 8.90 -24.35
C TYR A 212 -20.04 8.05 -25.38
N PRO A 213 -20.21 8.27 -26.70
CA PRO A 213 -19.56 7.43 -27.73
C PRO A 213 -18.04 7.32 -27.57
N TYR A 214 -17.37 8.40 -27.17
CA TYR A 214 -15.93 8.39 -26.91
C TYR A 214 -15.55 7.46 -25.75
N GLU A 215 -16.32 7.47 -24.66
CA GLU A 215 -16.06 6.61 -23.51
C GLU A 215 -16.19 5.13 -23.89
N MET A 216 -17.16 4.80 -24.73
CA MET A 216 -17.28 3.45 -25.30
C MET A 216 -16.12 3.10 -26.24
N ALA A 217 -15.65 4.03 -27.08
CA ALA A 217 -14.49 3.79 -27.93
C ALA A 217 -13.21 3.50 -27.13
N LEU A 218 -13.03 4.19 -26.00
CA LEU A 218 -11.94 3.90 -25.07
C LEU A 218 -12.12 2.55 -24.37
N ALA A 219 -13.32 2.28 -23.85
CA ALA A 219 -13.64 1.06 -23.12
C ALA A 219 -13.52 -0.21 -23.97
N THR A 220 -13.75 -0.10 -25.27
CA THR A 220 -13.68 -1.19 -26.25
C THR A 220 -12.38 -1.19 -27.07
N SER A 221 -11.44 -0.31 -26.72
CA SER A 221 -10.17 -0.18 -27.43
C SER A 221 -9.40 -1.51 -27.43
N PRO A 222 -8.89 -1.97 -28.58
CA PRO A 222 -8.08 -3.20 -28.64
C PRO A 222 -6.77 -3.08 -27.87
N CYS A 223 -6.30 -1.86 -27.61
CA CYS A 223 -5.10 -1.62 -26.81
C CYS A 223 -5.36 -1.73 -25.30
N LEU A 224 -6.61 -1.69 -24.84
CA LEU A 224 -6.94 -1.70 -23.41
C LEU A 224 -6.60 -3.06 -22.79
N TYR A 225 -5.60 -3.10 -21.92
CA TYR A 225 -5.06 -4.32 -21.35
C TYR A 225 -5.30 -4.44 -19.84
N SER A 226 -5.24 -3.32 -19.12
CA SER A 226 -5.40 -3.27 -17.66
C SER A 226 -6.19 -2.03 -17.27
N VAL A 227 -7.16 -2.21 -16.37
CA VAL A 227 -8.02 -1.14 -15.87
C VAL A 227 -8.03 -1.16 -14.34
N LYS A 228 -7.81 0.02 -13.75
CA LYS A 228 -8.20 0.30 -12.37
C LYS A 228 -9.40 1.23 -12.38
N VAL A 229 -10.46 0.81 -11.73
CA VAL A 229 -11.71 1.56 -11.57
C VAL A 229 -11.97 1.80 -10.09
N GLU A 230 -12.33 3.03 -9.75
CA GLU A 230 -12.86 3.37 -8.43
C GLU A 230 -14.39 3.37 -8.53
N CYS A 231 -15.03 2.57 -7.69
CA CYS A 231 -16.46 2.37 -7.71
C CYS A 231 -17.06 2.66 -6.34
N SER A 232 -18.31 3.05 -6.33
CA SER A 232 -19.10 3.19 -5.12
C SER A 232 -20.52 2.70 -5.37
N ARG A 233 -21.31 2.52 -4.32
CA ARG A 233 -22.77 2.38 -4.50
C ARG A 233 -23.39 3.70 -4.93
N ARG A 234 -22.92 4.77 -4.30
CA ARG A 234 -23.28 6.15 -4.55
C ARG A 234 -22.08 7.04 -4.35
N ASP A 235 -22.00 8.03 -5.19
CA ASP A 235 -20.97 9.04 -5.14
C ASP A 235 -21.23 10.07 -4.02
N SER A 236 -20.38 11.08 -3.92
CA SER A 236 -20.46 12.11 -2.88
C SER A 236 -21.64 13.06 -3.00
N ASP A 237 -22.23 13.17 -4.20
CA ASP A 237 -23.40 14.02 -4.48
C ASP A 237 -24.71 13.24 -4.34
N GLY A 238 -24.63 11.91 -4.19
CA GLY A 238 -25.76 11.02 -3.96
C GLY A 238 -26.26 10.34 -5.23
N ASP A 239 -25.55 10.50 -6.35
CA ASP A 239 -25.85 9.83 -7.61
C ASP A 239 -25.45 8.35 -7.56
N ASP A 240 -26.21 7.51 -8.26
CA ASP A 240 -25.94 6.08 -8.31
C ASP A 240 -24.75 5.82 -9.27
N ASP A 241 -23.73 5.14 -8.77
CA ASP A 241 -22.52 4.80 -9.52
C ASP A 241 -22.65 3.38 -10.08
N PHE A 242 -22.59 3.23 -11.40
CA PHE A 242 -22.76 1.96 -12.11
C PHE A 242 -21.47 1.45 -12.76
N ASN A 243 -20.30 2.03 -12.42
CA ASN A 243 -19.04 1.66 -13.05
C ASN A 243 -18.67 0.20 -12.78
N GLN A 244 -19.02 -0.36 -11.63
CA GLN A 244 -18.71 -1.75 -11.32
C GLN A 244 -19.47 -2.71 -12.24
N GLU A 245 -20.78 -2.51 -12.40
CA GLU A 245 -21.62 -3.30 -13.29
C GLU A 245 -21.17 -3.17 -14.75
N ALA A 246 -20.91 -1.94 -15.21
CA ALA A 246 -20.38 -1.70 -16.54
C ALA A 246 -19.05 -2.42 -16.78
N MET A 247 -18.14 -2.44 -15.80
CA MET A 247 -16.86 -3.15 -15.92
C MET A 247 -17.03 -4.67 -16.07
N MET A 248 -17.98 -5.27 -15.36
CA MET A 248 -18.28 -6.70 -15.51
C MET A 248 -18.75 -7.03 -16.93
N GLU A 249 -19.61 -6.19 -17.52
CA GLU A 249 -20.08 -6.36 -18.89
C GLU A 249 -18.99 -6.10 -19.93
N LEU A 250 -18.13 -5.10 -19.71
CA LEU A 250 -16.97 -4.84 -20.56
C LEU A 250 -16.03 -6.04 -20.62
N VAL A 251 -15.73 -6.64 -19.45
CA VAL A 251 -14.91 -7.85 -19.35
C VAL A 251 -15.55 -9.02 -20.07
N ALA A 252 -16.87 -9.19 -19.93
CA ALA A 252 -17.59 -10.32 -20.49
C ALA A 252 -17.64 -10.31 -22.02
N GLY A 253 -17.75 -9.13 -22.68
CA GLY A 253 -18.01 -9.10 -24.13
C GLY A 253 -17.42 -7.96 -24.94
N PHE A 254 -17.06 -6.83 -24.36
CA PHE A 254 -16.67 -5.64 -25.15
C PHE A 254 -15.16 -5.38 -25.19
N ALA A 255 -14.39 -5.88 -24.23
CA ALA A 255 -12.96 -5.64 -24.11
C ALA A 255 -12.17 -6.98 -24.10
N PRO A 256 -12.06 -7.69 -25.24
CA PRO A 256 -11.47 -9.04 -25.29
C PRO A 256 -9.97 -9.08 -24.90
N ASN A 257 -9.26 -7.96 -25.07
CA ASN A 257 -7.84 -7.82 -24.73
C ASN A 257 -7.60 -7.39 -23.28
N LEU A 258 -8.65 -7.04 -22.53
CA LEU A 258 -8.55 -6.73 -21.10
C LEU A 258 -8.20 -8.01 -20.34
N LYS A 259 -7.11 -7.97 -19.56
CA LYS A 259 -6.58 -9.11 -18.79
C LYS A 259 -6.46 -8.83 -17.31
N GLU A 260 -6.38 -7.56 -16.92
CA GLU A 260 -6.20 -7.17 -15.53
C GLU A 260 -7.25 -6.14 -15.13
N VAL A 261 -7.98 -6.42 -14.05
CA VAL A 261 -8.97 -5.50 -13.50
C VAL A 261 -8.74 -5.32 -12.01
N VAL A 262 -8.65 -4.07 -11.59
CA VAL A 262 -8.63 -3.65 -10.18
C VAL A 262 -9.87 -2.81 -9.92
N VAL A 263 -10.79 -3.34 -9.13
CA VAL A 263 -11.95 -2.60 -8.62
C VAL A 263 -11.62 -2.14 -7.21
N VAL A 264 -11.78 -0.85 -6.96
CA VAL A 264 -11.61 -0.27 -5.63
C VAL A 264 -12.95 0.28 -5.16
N ASN A 265 -13.61 -0.44 -4.25
CA ASN A 265 -14.90 -0.06 -3.69
C ASN A 265 -14.75 1.00 -2.59
N LEU A 266 -15.39 2.14 -2.79
CA LEU A 266 -15.29 3.31 -1.95
C LEU A 266 -16.53 3.45 -1.06
N ILE A 267 -16.32 4.13 0.06
CA ILE A 267 -17.39 4.83 0.76
C ILE A 267 -17.10 6.32 0.62
N PRO A 268 -17.65 6.97 -0.42
CA PRO A 268 -17.40 8.39 -0.65
C PRO A 268 -17.89 9.23 0.53
N GLU A 269 -17.26 10.37 0.74
CA GLU A 269 -17.75 11.37 1.70
C GLU A 269 -19.20 11.74 1.40
N ASN A 270 -19.99 12.03 2.43
CA ASN A 270 -21.41 12.38 2.36
C ASN A 270 -22.38 11.34 1.77
N SER A 271 -21.90 10.27 1.11
CA SER A 271 -22.72 9.18 0.56
C SER A 271 -23.69 8.58 1.58
N ARG A 272 -23.30 8.58 2.87
CA ARG A 272 -24.11 8.07 3.99
C ARG A 272 -25.46 8.74 4.14
N ARG A 273 -25.55 10.04 3.82
CA ARG A 273 -26.79 10.82 3.93
C ARG A 273 -27.85 10.32 2.96
N TYR A 274 -27.42 9.77 1.82
CA TYR A 274 -28.29 9.32 0.77
C TYR A 274 -28.69 7.85 0.91
N TRP A 275 -28.10 7.08 1.84
CA TRP A 275 -28.35 5.63 1.98
C TRP A 275 -29.82 5.20 2.05
N PRO A 276 -30.76 5.96 2.66
CA PRO A 276 -32.17 5.58 2.68
C PRO A 276 -32.84 5.54 1.29
N ARG A 277 -32.31 6.27 0.29
CA ARG A 277 -32.89 6.31 -1.07
C ARG A 277 -32.69 4.95 -1.78
N PRO A 278 -33.71 4.35 -2.41
CA PRO A 278 -33.54 3.18 -3.27
C PRO A 278 -32.58 3.45 -4.43
N ARG A 279 -31.74 2.48 -4.81
CA ARG A 279 -30.82 2.59 -5.95
C ARG A 279 -31.57 2.24 -7.23
N GLU A 280 -31.33 2.97 -8.31
CA GLU A 280 -31.87 2.61 -9.61
C GLU A 280 -31.31 1.26 -10.11
N PRO A 281 -32.09 0.46 -10.84
CA PRO A 281 -31.59 -0.78 -11.41
C PRO A 281 -30.61 -0.46 -12.55
N TRP A 282 -29.51 -1.22 -12.60
CA TRP A 282 -28.57 -1.17 -13.71
C TRP A 282 -29.25 -1.63 -15.01
N ARG A 283 -29.14 -0.83 -16.07
CA ARG A 283 -29.85 -1.06 -17.35
C ARG A 283 -29.02 -1.81 -18.40
N GLY A 284 -27.75 -2.09 -18.12
CA GLY A 284 -26.82 -2.68 -19.07
C GLY A 284 -26.20 -1.66 -20.03
N LEU A 285 -25.01 -2.00 -20.53
CA LEU A 285 -24.36 -1.27 -21.60
C LEU A 285 -25.10 -1.50 -22.92
N PRO A 286 -25.13 -0.50 -23.82
CA PRO A 286 -25.77 -0.62 -25.12
C PRO A 286 -25.23 -1.82 -25.91
N GLY A 287 -26.12 -2.72 -26.31
CA GLY A 287 -25.77 -3.91 -27.10
C GLY A 287 -25.22 -5.09 -26.30
N PHE A 288 -25.18 -5.00 -24.96
CA PHE A 288 -24.80 -6.14 -24.12
C PHE A 288 -25.91 -7.20 -24.12
N VAL A 289 -25.51 -8.47 -24.19
CA VAL A 289 -26.43 -9.60 -24.07
C VAL A 289 -25.82 -10.58 -23.06
N SER A 290 -26.46 -10.71 -21.90
CA SER A 290 -25.99 -11.55 -20.80
C SER A 290 -25.86 -13.01 -21.24
N GLY A 291 -24.78 -13.68 -20.80
CA GLY A 291 -24.51 -15.10 -21.08
C GLY A 291 -24.00 -15.42 -22.49
N ARG A 292 -23.84 -14.42 -23.38
CA ARG A 292 -23.34 -14.64 -24.75
C ARG A 292 -21.83 -14.91 -24.80
N SER A 293 -21.08 -14.30 -23.90
CA SER A 293 -19.63 -14.41 -23.84
C SER A 293 -19.15 -14.29 -22.39
N ILE A 294 -18.02 -14.92 -22.10
CA ILE A 294 -17.36 -14.85 -20.79
C ILE A 294 -15.96 -14.26 -20.96
N GLY A 295 -15.59 -13.38 -20.05
CA GLY A 295 -14.28 -12.77 -20.00
C GLY A 295 -13.18 -13.78 -19.69
N SER A 296 -11.93 -13.38 -19.96
CA SER A 296 -10.76 -14.23 -19.74
C SER A 296 -9.65 -13.48 -18.99
N LEU A 297 -10.01 -12.90 -17.84
CA LEU A 297 -9.06 -12.19 -17.00
C LEU A 297 -7.96 -13.13 -16.48
N THR A 298 -6.75 -12.57 -16.36
CA THR A 298 -5.62 -13.22 -15.69
C THR A 298 -5.35 -12.62 -14.32
N SER A 299 -5.84 -11.41 -14.05
CA SER A 299 -5.76 -10.76 -12.74
C SER A 299 -7.09 -10.09 -12.38
N LEU A 300 -7.61 -10.40 -11.20
CA LEU A 300 -8.78 -9.76 -10.63
C LEU A 300 -8.46 -9.30 -9.20
N SER A 301 -8.61 -8.02 -8.93
CA SER A 301 -8.47 -7.46 -7.58
C SER A 301 -9.74 -6.72 -7.19
N LEU A 302 -10.38 -7.18 -6.12
CA LEU A 302 -11.56 -6.57 -5.52
C LEU A 302 -11.17 -6.01 -4.16
N LEU A 303 -10.91 -4.70 -4.12
CA LEU A 303 -10.42 -3.97 -2.96
C LEU A 303 -11.53 -3.08 -2.38
N GLY A 304 -11.31 -2.58 -1.16
CA GLY A 304 -12.18 -1.55 -0.60
C GLY A 304 -13.36 -2.10 0.21
N ALA A 305 -14.37 -1.25 0.41
CA ALA A 305 -15.48 -1.50 1.31
C ALA A 305 -16.85 -1.42 0.62
N SER A 306 -17.72 -2.42 0.82
CA SER A 306 -19.14 -2.38 0.48
C SER A 306 -19.99 -2.70 1.71
N LEU A 307 -20.47 -1.67 2.43
CA LEU A 307 -21.20 -1.83 3.71
C LEU A 307 -22.69 -2.20 3.55
N ARG A 308 -23.20 -2.29 2.32
CA ARG A 308 -24.60 -2.62 2.05
C ARG A 308 -24.72 -3.54 0.83
N PRO A 309 -25.80 -4.34 0.73
CA PRO A 309 -26.02 -5.21 -0.42
C PRO A 309 -26.00 -4.47 -1.76
N PRO A 310 -25.41 -5.05 -2.83
CA PRO A 310 -24.67 -6.31 -2.79
C PRO A 310 -23.34 -6.15 -2.04
N GLY A 311 -23.11 -7.04 -1.06
CA GLY A 311 -21.87 -7.10 -0.29
C GLY A 311 -20.74 -7.72 -1.11
N PRO A 312 -19.56 -7.91 -0.49
CA PRO A 312 -18.42 -8.56 -1.13
C PRO A 312 -18.77 -9.92 -1.75
N PHE A 313 -19.56 -10.72 -1.04
CA PHE A 313 -19.96 -12.05 -1.50
C PHE A 313 -20.80 -12.02 -2.78
N GLN A 314 -21.93 -11.26 -2.81
CA GLN A 314 -22.79 -11.19 -4.00
C GLN A 314 -22.07 -10.53 -5.19
N THR A 315 -21.19 -9.58 -4.91
CA THR A 315 -20.33 -8.98 -5.93
C THR A 315 -19.42 -10.03 -6.56
N PHE A 316 -18.75 -10.85 -5.75
CA PHE A 316 -17.88 -11.91 -6.25
C PHE A 316 -18.63 -12.98 -7.05
N GLN A 317 -19.83 -13.36 -6.62
CA GLN A 317 -20.70 -14.27 -7.38
C GLN A 317 -21.05 -13.69 -8.75
N THR A 318 -21.36 -12.40 -8.83
CA THR A 318 -21.61 -11.72 -10.10
C THR A 318 -20.36 -11.74 -10.99
N TRP A 319 -19.17 -11.52 -10.43
CA TRP A 319 -17.91 -11.62 -11.17
C TRP A 319 -17.68 -13.03 -11.74
N ALA A 320 -18.01 -14.08 -10.99
CA ALA A 320 -17.90 -15.47 -11.44
C ALA A 320 -18.75 -15.77 -12.69
N MET A 321 -19.82 -15.00 -12.91
CA MET A 321 -20.66 -15.11 -14.12
C MET A 321 -20.07 -14.38 -15.33
N HIS A 322 -19.17 -13.41 -15.13
CA HIS A 322 -18.66 -12.52 -16.18
C HIS A 322 -17.23 -12.84 -16.63
N THR A 323 -16.47 -13.62 -15.87
CA THR A 323 -15.11 -14.03 -16.27
C THR A 323 -14.80 -15.46 -15.84
N ASP A 324 -14.03 -16.17 -16.66
CA ASP A 324 -13.55 -17.52 -16.40
C ASP A 324 -12.43 -17.51 -15.35
N PHE A 325 -12.74 -17.94 -14.13
CA PHE A 325 -11.79 -18.02 -13.01
C PHE A 325 -10.67 -19.04 -13.24
N ASN A 326 -10.83 -20.00 -14.16
CA ASN A 326 -9.79 -20.98 -14.46
C ASN A 326 -8.54 -20.36 -15.12
N ARG A 327 -8.66 -19.13 -15.64
CA ARG A 327 -7.57 -18.39 -16.28
C ARG A 327 -6.85 -17.43 -15.34
N LEU A 328 -7.39 -17.19 -14.15
CA LEU A 328 -6.80 -16.28 -13.18
C LEU A 328 -5.45 -16.81 -12.70
N ARG A 329 -4.46 -15.90 -12.67
CA ARG A 329 -3.12 -16.10 -12.10
C ARG A 329 -2.93 -15.29 -10.82
N HIS A 330 -3.63 -14.16 -10.72
CA HIS A 330 -3.58 -13.27 -9.57
C HIS A 330 -5.01 -12.98 -9.09
N LEU A 331 -5.26 -13.17 -7.81
CA LEU A 331 -6.55 -12.89 -7.18
C LEU A 331 -6.33 -12.11 -5.89
N THR A 332 -7.00 -10.97 -5.76
CA THR A 332 -7.06 -10.20 -4.52
C THR A 332 -8.51 -10.04 -4.07
N LEU A 333 -8.81 -10.46 -2.85
CA LEU A 333 -10.13 -10.35 -2.23
C LEU A 333 -10.04 -9.58 -0.91
N GLY A 334 -10.62 -8.39 -0.90
CA GLY A 334 -10.62 -7.48 0.24
C GLY A 334 -9.26 -6.83 0.51
N GLY A 335 -9.21 -6.08 1.61
CA GLY A 335 -8.02 -5.35 2.04
C GLY A 335 -7.80 -4.01 1.33
N GLY A 336 -6.58 -3.50 1.48
CA GLY A 336 -6.22 -2.10 1.27
C GLY A 336 -6.01 -1.40 2.62
N TYR A 337 -5.09 -0.43 2.65
CA TYR A 337 -4.78 0.33 3.86
C TYR A 337 -6.00 1.16 4.29
N GLY A 338 -6.49 1.04 5.52
CA GLY A 338 -7.74 1.68 5.97
C GLY A 338 -9.00 0.85 5.76
N CYS A 339 -8.91 -0.31 5.10
CA CYS A 339 -10.00 -1.30 4.97
C CYS A 339 -9.86 -2.46 5.96
N GLU A 340 -9.29 -2.21 7.15
CA GLU A 340 -9.03 -3.28 8.11
C GLU A 340 -10.33 -3.96 8.59
N ASN A 341 -11.47 -3.31 8.41
CA ASN A 341 -12.76 -3.82 8.85
C ASN A 341 -13.60 -4.40 7.69
N VAL A 342 -13.02 -4.68 6.53
CA VAL A 342 -13.75 -5.29 5.40
C VAL A 342 -12.95 -6.42 4.76
N GLY A 343 -13.44 -7.64 4.93
CA GLY A 343 -12.86 -8.85 4.34
C GLY A 343 -13.89 -9.80 3.74
N ILE A 344 -13.43 -11.00 3.39
CA ILE A 344 -14.29 -12.13 3.06
C ILE A 344 -14.74 -12.81 4.36
N ASP A 345 -16.04 -13.08 4.44
CA ASP A 345 -16.66 -13.74 5.60
C ASP A 345 -16.68 -15.27 5.44
N GLY A 346 -17.16 -15.95 6.49
CA GLY A 346 -17.25 -17.42 6.51
C GLY A 346 -18.12 -18.02 5.40
N GLU A 347 -19.19 -17.33 4.99
CA GLU A 347 -20.11 -17.81 3.96
C GLU A 347 -19.48 -17.74 2.57
N MET A 348 -18.83 -16.62 2.26
CA MET A 348 -18.08 -16.45 1.02
C MET A 348 -16.93 -17.46 0.92
N MET A 349 -16.18 -17.68 2.01
CA MET A 349 -15.09 -18.67 2.03
C MET A 349 -15.60 -20.08 1.70
N ASP A 350 -16.71 -20.50 2.32
CA ASP A 350 -17.32 -21.82 2.08
C ASP A 350 -17.85 -21.96 0.65
N TRP A 351 -18.53 -20.92 0.14
CA TRP A 351 -19.04 -20.92 -1.24
C TRP A 351 -17.91 -21.04 -2.27
N ILE A 352 -16.80 -20.30 -2.08
CA ILE A 352 -15.64 -20.38 -2.98
C ILE A 352 -15.08 -21.80 -2.98
N ALA A 353 -14.93 -22.40 -1.79
CA ALA A 353 -14.38 -23.75 -1.65
C ALA A 353 -15.24 -24.82 -2.34
N GLN A 354 -16.56 -24.63 -2.38
CA GLN A 354 -17.49 -25.60 -2.97
C GLN A 354 -17.76 -25.37 -4.47
N ASN A 355 -17.68 -24.12 -4.95
CA ASN A 355 -18.23 -23.75 -6.27
C ASN A 355 -17.19 -23.23 -7.27
N CYS A 356 -15.98 -22.86 -6.82
CA CYS A 356 -14.98 -22.23 -7.68
C CYS A 356 -13.75 -23.13 -7.89
N SER A 357 -13.06 -22.93 -9.01
CA SER A 357 -11.79 -23.59 -9.33
C SER A 357 -10.79 -22.59 -9.89
N PHE A 358 -9.52 -22.71 -9.47
CA PHE A 358 -8.45 -21.78 -9.83
C PHE A 358 -7.12 -22.50 -10.18
N PRO A 359 -7.10 -23.39 -11.19
CA PRO A 359 -5.95 -24.24 -11.53
C PRO A 359 -4.69 -23.49 -12.03
N ARG A 360 -4.76 -22.18 -12.25
CA ARG A 360 -3.63 -21.37 -12.74
C ARG A 360 -3.19 -20.29 -11.76
N LEU A 361 -3.79 -20.26 -10.57
CA LEU A 361 -3.53 -19.23 -9.59
C LEU A 361 -2.12 -19.38 -9.01
N LYS A 362 -1.39 -18.28 -9.01
CA LYS A 362 -0.02 -18.20 -8.49
C LYS A 362 0.10 -17.24 -7.32
N THR A 363 -0.67 -16.16 -7.36
CA THR A 363 -0.68 -15.12 -6.33
C THR A 363 -2.09 -15.00 -5.75
N LEU A 364 -2.19 -15.12 -4.42
CA LEU A 364 -3.42 -14.89 -3.68
C LEU A 364 -3.19 -13.85 -2.59
N ARG A 365 -4.03 -12.82 -2.56
CA ARG A 365 -4.14 -11.89 -1.43
C ARG A 365 -5.56 -11.89 -0.89
N ILE A 366 -5.72 -12.25 0.38
CA ILE A 366 -7.02 -12.29 1.03
C ILE A 366 -6.99 -11.51 2.35
N ARG A 367 -8.05 -10.75 2.58
CA ARG A 367 -8.41 -10.27 3.92
C ARG A 367 -9.62 -11.04 4.41
N MET A 368 -9.47 -11.76 5.51
CA MET A 368 -10.54 -12.52 6.14
C MET A 368 -11.20 -11.70 7.24
N GLU A 369 -12.47 -11.95 7.50
CA GLU A 369 -13.24 -11.30 8.55
C GLU A 369 -14.16 -12.30 9.26
N ARG A 370 -14.34 -12.14 10.58
CA ARG A 370 -15.36 -12.86 11.35
C ARG A 370 -16.69 -12.13 11.18
N ASP A 371 -17.68 -12.79 10.59
CA ASP A 371 -19.05 -12.28 10.50
C ASP A 371 -19.93 -12.93 11.59
N ASP A 372 -19.45 -12.86 12.82
CA ASP A 372 -20.11 -13.40 14.01
C ASP A 372 -20.68 -12.30 14.94
N TYR A 373 -20.84 -11.08 14.40
CA TYR A 373 -21.30 -9.91 15.14
C TYR A 373 -22.68 -10.12 15.79
N GLU A 374 -23.63 -10.68 15.05
CA GLU A 374 -25.00 -10.88 15.54
C GLU A 374 -25.28 -12.35 15.92
N VAL A 375 -24.61 -13.29 15.26
CA VAL A 375 -24.84 -14.74 15.39
C VAL A 375 -23.49 -15.45 15.46
N GLU A 376 -23.30 -16.30 16.46
CA GLU A 376 -22.07 -17.09 16.60
C GLU A 376 -21.84 -17.97 15.36
N ARG A 377 -20.65 -17.87 14.76
CA ARG A 377 -20.23 -18.68 13.60
C ARG A 377 -18.98 -19.51 13.95
N PRO A 378 -19.13 -20.65 14.66
CA PRO A 378 -18.00 -21.41 15.19
C PRO A 378 -17.12 -22.06 14.12
N ASN A 379 -17.61 -22.16 12.88
CA ASN A 379 -16.91 -22.81 11.78
C ASN A 379 -15.93 -21.90 11.01
N TYR A 380 -15.72 -20.65 11.45
CA TYR A 380 -14.86 -19.68 10.77
C TYR A 380 -13.52 -20.28 10.29
N ALA A 381 -12.76 -20.87 11.20
CA ALA A 381 -11.46 -21.41 10.86
C ALA A 381 -11.53 -22.64 9.95
N ASN A 382 -12.59 -23.45 10.07
CA ASN A 382 -12.79 -24.59 9.16
C ASN A 382 -13.06 -24.07 7.73
N ASN A 383 -13.85 -23.01 7.59
CA ASN A 383 -14.13 -22.39 6.30
C ASN A 383 -12.86 -21.74 5.71
N ALA A 384 -12.05 -21.07 6.54
CA ALA A 384 -10.76 -20.52 6.10
C ALA A 384 -9.79 -21.63 5.63
N ILE A 385 -9.69 -22.74 6.38
CA ILE A 385 -8.86 -23.89 6.00
C ILE A 385 -9.38 -24.53 4.69
N ALA A 386 -10.69 -24.69 4.54
CA ALA A 386 -11.30 -25.24 3.33
C ALA A 386 -11.02 -24.36 2.11
N LEU A 387 -11.18 -23.03 2.25
CA LEU A 387 -10.83 -22.06 1.22
C LEU A 387 -9.37 -22.21 0.78
N LEU A 388 -8.42 -22.19 1.73
CA LEU A 388 -6.99 -22.25 1.42
C LEU A 388 -6.60 -23.57 0.73
N ARG A 389 -7.24 -24.67 1.10
CA ARG A 389 -7.05 -25.99 0.46
C ARG A 389 -7.62 -26.08 -0.96
N THR A 390 -8.47 -25.14 -1.37
CA THR A 390 -9.06 -25.12 -2.72
C THR A 390 -8.04 -24.76 -3.78
N PHE A 391 -6.96 -24.05 -3.41
CA PHE A 391 -5.94 -23.61 -4.35
C PHE A 391 -4.82 -24.65 -4.48
N GLU A 392 -4.33 -24.81 -5.71
CA GLU A 392 -3.05 -25.48 -5.94
C GLU A 392 -1.91 -24.74 -5.22
N PRO A 393 -0.76 -25.39 -4.95
CA PRO A 393 0.37 -24.75 -4.29
C PRO A 393 0.76 -23.41 -4.94
N LEU A 394 0.76 -22.34 -4.13
CA LEU A 394 0.90 -20.96 -4.60
C LEU A 394 2.37 -20.53 -4.60
N ASP A 395 2.71 -19.60 -5.51
CA ASP A 395 4.03 -18.94 -5.54
C ASP A 395 4.08 -17.80 -4.50
N GLN A 396 2.95 -17.11 -4.30
CA GLN A 396 2.83 -15.94 -3.41
C GLN A 396 1.51 -15.94 -2.66
N LEU A 397 1.55 -15.78 -1.33
CA LEU A 397 0.37 -15.75 -0.49
C LEU A 397 0.42 -14.59 0.51
N SER A 398 -0.65 -13.81 0.56
CA SER A 398 -0.87 -12.76 1.55
C SER A 398 -2.19 -12.97 2.27
N VAL A 399 -2.13 -13.19 3.58
CA VAL A 399 -3.30 -13.40 4.44
C VAL A 399 -3.31 -12.35 5.54
N SER A 400 -4.42 -11.62 5.66
CA SER A 400 -4.64 -10.66 6.75
C SER A 400 -6.00 -10.86 7.39
N GLY A 401 -6.14 -10.42 8.63
CA GLY A 401 -7.37 -10.58 9.41
C GLY A 401 -7.23 -11.63 10.53
N PRO A 402 -8.35 -12.21 11.00
CA PRO A 402 -8.35 -13.16 12.10
C PRO A 402 -7.59 -14.45 11.77
N LEU A 403 -6.34 -14.55 12.23
CA LEU A 403 -5.50 -15.73 12.00
C LEU A 403 -5.45 -16.59 13.27
N GLU A 404 -5.63 -17.89 13.11
CA GLU A 404 -5.52 -18.88 14.19
C GLU A 404 -4.38 -19.88 13.86
N PRO A 405 -3.74 -20.51 14.86
CA PRO A 405 -2.62 -21.44 14.63
C PRO A 405 -2.94 -22.56 13.63
N LYS A 406 -4.14 -23.16 13.70
CA LYS A 406 -4.59 -24.18 12.74
C LYS A 406 -4.72 -23.68 11.29
N ILE A 407 -4.98 -22.38 11.10
CA ILE A 407 -5.01 -21.77 9.76
C ILE A 407 -3.58 -21.63 9.25
N LEU A 408 -2.63 -21.20 10.09
CA LEU A 408 -1.21 -21.19 9.75
C LEU A 408 -0.72 -22.60 9.36
N ASP A 409 -1.05 -23.62 10.15
CA ASP A 409 -0.69 -25.00 9.86
C ASP A 409 -1.19 -25.45 8.48
N ALA A 410 -2.44 -25.11 8.15
CA ALA A 410 -3.02 -25.42 6.84
C ALA A 410 -2.32 -24.69 5.69
N ILE A 411 -1.97 -23.41 5.87
CA ILE A 411 -1.21 -22.62 4.90
C ILE A 411 0.14 -23.29 4.59
N LEU A 412 0.89 -23.59 5.66
CA LEU A 412 2.24 -24.14 5.53
C LEU A 412 2.22 -25.55 4.92
N TYR A 413 1.24 -26.38 5.32
CA TYR A 413 1.06 -27.72 4.77
C TYR A 413 0.73 -27.71 3.27
N GLN A 414 -0.19 -26.83 2.84
CA GLN A 414 -0.69 -26.82 1.46
C GLN A 414 0.25 -26.10 0.49
N HIS A 415 0.81 -24.95 0.89
CA HIS A 415 1.52 -24.06 -0.03
C HIS A 415 3.02 -23.93 0.28
N GLY A 416 3.48 -24.35 1.46
CA GLY A 416 4.83 -24.05 1.95
C GLY A 416 5.95 -24.42 0.97
N GLN A 417 5.85 -25.56 0.30
CA GLN A 417 6.91 -26.05 -0.59
C GLN A 417 7.16 -25.16 -1.82
N THR A 418 6.16 -24.40 -2.29
CA THR A 418 6.26 -23.56 -3.49
C THR A 418 6.35 -22.07 -3.17
N LEU A 419 5.99 -21.66 -1.96
CA LEU A 419 5.94 -20.25 -1.57
C LEU A 419 7.32 -19.59 -1.65
N LYS A 420 7.37 -18.51 -2.44
CA LYS A 420 8.51 -17.58 -2.52
C LYS A 420 8.26 -16.30 -1.73
N THR A 421 7.01 -15.85 -1.68
CA THR A 421 6.58 -14.69 -0.90
C THR A 421 5.45 -15.09 0.03
N LEU A 422 5.61 -14.83 1.33
CA LEU A 422 4.57 -15.08 2.34
C LEU A 422 4.36 -13.83 3.19
N ASN A 423 3.13 -13.32 3.20
CA ASN A 423 2.73 -12.16 4.01
C ASN A 423 1.62 -12.56 4.98
N LEU A 424 1.88 -12.49 6.28
CA LEU A 424 0.93 -12.85 7.32
C LEU A 424 0.71 -11.68 8.28
N HIS A 425 -0.50 -11.14 8.30
CA HIS A 425 -0.86 -10.01 9.15
C HIS A 425 -2.11 -10.32 10.01
N PRO A 426 -1.93 -11.03 11.14
CA PRO A 426 -2.98 -11.24 12.12
C PRO A 426 -3.53 -9.91 12.60
N SER A 427 -4.84 -9.73 12.49
CA SER A 427 -5.52 -8.54 13.00
C SER A 427 -6.96 -8.89 13.36
N GLU A 428 -7.50 -8.21 14.36
CA GLU A 428 -8.89 -8.34 14.78
C GLU A 428 -9.59 -6.99 14.67
N GLN A 429 -10.91 -7.01 14.47
CA GLN A 429 -11.66 -5.79 14.31
C GLN A 429 -11.79 -5.05 15.66
N GLY A 430 -11.39 -3.78 15.70
CA GLY A 430 -11.34 -2.96 16.92
C GLY A 430 -12.66 -2.29 17.32
N PHE A 431 -13.62 -2.19 16.40
CA PHE A 431 -14.91 -1.55 16.65
C PHE A 431 -15.91 -2.56 17.22
N VAL A 432 -16.20 -2.44 18.52
CA VAL A 432 -17.21 -3.24 19.21
C VAL A 432 -18.33 -2.29 19.59
N ALA A 433 -19.53 -2.44 19.01
CA ALA A 433 -20.71 -1.80 19.58
C ALA A 433 -20.89 -2.33 20.99
N GLU A 434 -21.18 -1.47 21.97
CA GLU A 434 -21.26 -1.83 23.41
C GLU A 434 -22.25 -2.97 23.72
N ASN A 435 -23.11 -3.32 22.76
CA ASN A 435 -24.16 -4.32 22.86
C ASN A 435 -23.76 -5.73 22.38
N LEU A 436 -22.51 -5.95 21.95
CA LEU A 436 -22.08 -7.26 21.47
C LEU A 436 -21.90 -8.24 22.63
N ARG A 437 -22.66 -9.35 22.57
CA ARG A 437 -22.69 -10.41 23.60
C ARG A 437 -21.43 -11.27 23.66
N PHE A 438 -20.58 -11.19 22.64
CA PHE A 438 -19.43 -12.08 22.49
C PHE A 438 -18.11 -11.34 22.72
N ARG A 439 -17.29 -11.90 23.62
CA ARG A 439 -15.92 -11.46 23.88
C ARG A 439 -15.09 -11.79 22.64
N ARG A 440 -14.56 -10.78 21.95
CA ARG A 440 -13.74 -11.01 20.75
C ARG A 440 -12.36 -11.54 21.10
N ASP A 441 -11.84 -12.38 20.21
CA ASP A 441 -10.50 -12.93 20.33
C ASP A 441 -9.41 -11.85 20.31
N ILE A 442 -8.28 -12.18 20.90
CA ILE A 442 -7.05 -11.39 20.80
C ILE A 442 -6.35 -11.83 19.51
N PRO A 443 -5.86 -10.90 18.66
CA PRO A 443 -5.09 -11.27 17.48
C PRO A 443 -3.95 -12.23 17.83
N MET A 444 -3.79 -13.29 17.03
CA MET A 444 -2.68 -14.22 17.16
C MET A 444 -1.34 -13.48 17.11
N THR A 445 -0.45 -13.81 18.05
CA THR A 445 0.93 -13.31 18.07
C THR A 445 1.88 -14.38 17.56
N PHE A 446 2.86 -13.97 16.76
CA PHE A 446 3.89 -14.88 16.30
C PHE A 446 4.94 -15.12 17.38
N THR A 447 5.31 -16.38 17.57
CA THR A 447 6.32 -16.83 18.51
C THR A 447 7.51 -17.37 17.73
N LYS A 448 8.63 -17.60 18.43
CA LYS A 448 9.79 -18.30 17.87
C LYS A 448 9.42 -19.63 17.20
N GLN A 449 8.51 -20.40 17.81
CA GLN A 449 8.11 -21.70 17.27
C GLN A 449 7.42 -21.56 15.92
N HIS A 450 6.54 -20.56 15.76
CA HIS A 450 5.90 -20.28 14.47
C HIS A 450 6.93 -19.90 13.39
N VAL A 451 7.94 -19.09 13.72
CA VAL A 451 9.01 -18.72 12.76
C VAL A 451 9.82 -19.95 12.33
N LEU A 452 10.17 -20.82 13.28
CA LEU A 452 10.88 -22.07 12.97
C LEU A 452 10.03 -23.04 12.15
N GLN A 453 8.72 -23.07 12.39
CA GLN A 453 7.78 -23.87 11.60
C GLN A 453 7.68 -23.36 10.16
N ILE A 454 7.59 -22.04 9.96
CA ILE A 454 7.61 -21.41 8.63
C ILE A 454 8.91 -21.79 7.91
N HIS A 455 10.06 -21.67 8.58
CA HIS A 455 11.35 -22.06 8.01
C HIS A 455 11.38 -23.53 7.56
N ALA A 456 10.90 -24.44 8.41
CA ALA A 456 10.93 -25.88 8.12
C ALA A 456 10.03 -26.29 6.94
N GLN A 457 8.89 -25.59 6.75
CA GLN A 457 7.89 -25.95 5.75
C GLN A 457 7.96 -25.11 4.47
N CYS A 458 8.68 -23.99 4.48
CA CYS A 458 8.85 -23.09 3.34
C CYS A 458 10.32 -22.97 2.89
N PRO A 459 10.91 -24.02 2.29
CA PRO A 459 12.32 -24.03 1.91
C PRO A 459 12.68 -23.07 0.75
N ALA A 460 11.68 -22.64 -0.04
CA ALA A 460 11.87 -21.74 -1.18
C ALA A 460 11.59 -20.27 -0.86
N LEU A 461 11.34 -19.92 0.41
CA LEU A 461 10.90 -18.59 0.80
C LEU A 461 12.03 -17.55 0.64
N GLU A 462 11.79 -16.55 -0.21
CA GLU A 462 12.70 -15.44 -0.50
C GLU A 462 12.26 -14.14 0.20
N GLU A 463 10.96 -13.97 0.39
CA GLU A 463 10.35 -12.77 0.96
C GLU A 463 9.34 -13.14 2.05
N LEU A 464 9.47 -12.55 3.23
CA LEU A 464 8.57 -12.76 4.36
C LEU A 464 8.09 -11.42 4.91
N ALA A 465 6.77 -11.23 5.03
CA ALA A 465 6.18 -10.16 5.83
C ALA A 465 5.39 -10.74 6.99
N ILE A 466 5.66 -10.29 8.21
CA ILE A 466 5.04 -10.85 9.42
C ILE A 466 4.91 -9.81 10.54
N SER A 467 3.85 -9.90 11.35
CA SER A 467 3.66 -9.06 12.53
C SER A 467 4.37 -9.64 13.75
N ILE A 468 5.27 -8.87 14.38
CA ILE A 468 5.95 -9.24 15.63
C ILE A 468 5.45 -8.35 16.76
N LYS A 469 5.07 -8.98 17.88
CA LYS A 469 4.66 -8.26 19.08
C LYS A 469 5.87 -7.60 19.73
N ARG A 470 5.79 -6.29 19.98
CA ARG A 470 6.81 -5.58 20.76
C ARG A 470 6.69 -5.95 22.24
N THR A 471 7.78 -6.38 22.85
CA THR A 471 7.86 -6.74 24.27
C THR A 471 9.01 -6.00 24.95
N LYS A 472 9.14 -4.70 24.65
CA LYS A 472 10.14 -3.79 25.22
C LYS A 472 11.59 -4.24 24.92
N SER A 473 11.80 -4.85 23.76
CA SER A 473 13.11 -5.35 23.32
C SER A 473 13.69 -6.43 24.25
N ASP A 474 12.82 -7.25 24.86
CA ASP A 474 13.24 -8.34 25.75
C ASP A 474 13.86 -9.53 25.01
N SER A 475 14.35 -10.50 25.79
CA SER A 475 14.97 -11.71 25.23
C SER A 475 14.01 -12.57 24.39
N ILE A 476 12.71 -12.53 24.66
CA ILE A 476 11.71 -13.29 23.88
C ILE A 476 11.64 -12.73 22.46
N GLU A 477 11.58 -11.41 22.34
CA GLU A 477 11.61 -10.68 21.08
C GLU A 477 12.95 -10.87 20.34
N GLY A 478 14.08 -10.77 21.05
CA GLY A 478 15.41 -11.04 20.50
C GLY A 478 15.54 -12.45 19.90
N GLU A 479 15.01 -13.46 20.57
CA GLU A 479 15.01 -14.86 20.10
C GLU A 479 14.14 -15.08 18.85
N ILE A 480 13.08 -14.30 18.66
CA ILE A 480 12.30 -14.29 17.42
C ILE A 480 13.18 -13.76 16.27
N TYR A 481 13.85 -12.62 16.49
CA TYR A 481 14.72 -12.02 15.46
C TYR A 481 15.85 -12.95 15.02
N LYS A 482 16.54 -13.60 15.97
CA LYS A 482 17.56 -14.61 15.66
C LYS A 482 17.03 -15.74 14.78
N SER A 483 15.77 -16.12 14.97
CA SER A 483 15.17 -17.25 14.27
C SER A 483 15.00 -17.01 12.77
N PHE A 484 14.85 -15.76 12.32
CA PHE A 484 14.86 -15.42 10.89
C PHE A 484 16.22 -15.66 10.23
N GLY A 485 17.31 -15.61 10.99
CA GLY A 485 18.65 -15.94 10.52
C GLY A 485 18.73 -17.37 9.97
N LYS A 486 17.92 -18.31 10.46
CA LYS A 486 17.94 -19.70 9.99
C LYS A 486 17.34 -19.90 8.59
N MET A 487 16.62 -18.91 8.06
CA MET A 487 15.99 -19.01 6.75
C MET A 487 17.00 -18.77 5.63
N GLU A 488 17.45 -19.86 5.01
CA GLU A 488 18.58 -19.88 4.07
C GLU A 488 18.42 -19.05 2.79
N ARG A 489 17.19 -18.89 2.30
CA ARG A 489 16.89 -18.18 1.04
C ARG A 489 16.24 -16.82 1.25
N LEU A 490 15.98 -16.43 2.50
CA LEU A 490 15.28 -15.19 2.81
C LEU A 490 16.17 -13.99 2.50
N LYS A 491 15.79 -13.20 1.49
CA LYS A 491 16.46 -11.98 1.02
C LYS A 491 15.79 -10.70 1.51
N SER A 492 14.46 -10.71 1.60
CA SER A 492 13.67 -9.54 2.00
C SER A 492 12.78 -9.89 3.19
N LEU A 493 12.86 -9.08 4.25
CA LEU A 493 12.06 -9.23 5.45
C LEU A 493 11.30 -7.94 5.74
N PHE A 494 9.98 -8.05 5.91
CA PHE A 494 9.14 -6.95 6.35
C PHE A 494 8.50 -7.27 7.70
N LEU A 495 8.96 -6.62 8.76
CA LEU A 495 8.41 -6.79 10.10
C LEU A 495 7.44 -5.64 10.42
N THR A 496 6.18 -5.99 10.68
CA THR A 496 5.25 -5.07 11.35
C THR A 496 5.45 -5.21 12.85
N LEU A 497 5.96 -4.18 13.50
CA LEU A 497 6.19 -4.12 14.94
C LEU A 497 4.89 -3.68 15.64
N ASP A 498 4.12 -4.66 16.10
CA ASP A 498 2.82 -4.45 16.75
C ASP A 498 3.00 -4.00 18.20
N CYS A 499 2.59 -2.76 18.48
CA CYS A 499 2.62 -2.12 19.80
C CYS A 499 1.24 -2.09 20.48
N SER A 500 0.22 -2.75 19.93
CA SER A 500 -1.12 -2.81 20.55
C SER A 500 -1.09 -3.54 21.89
N ASP A 501 -2.10 -3.37 22.75
CA ASP A 501 -2.34 -4.28 23.86
C ASP A 501 -3.83 -4.55 24.03
N TRP A 502 -4.33 -5.50 23.26
CA TRP A 502 -5.73 -5.89 23.25
C TRP A 502 -6.21 -6.45 24.59
N ARG A 503 -5.31 -6.96 25.44
CA ARG A 503 -5.65 -7.51 26.75
C ARG A 503 -6.24 -6.44 27.66
N VAL A 504 -5.84 -5.17 27.51
CA VAL A 504 -6.28 -4.08 28.41
C VAL A 504 -7.81 -3.96 28.48
N SER A 505 -8.50 -4.16 27.35
CA SER A 505 -9.96 -4.12 27.33
C SER A 505 -10.65 -5.47 27.11
N ARG A 506 -9.94 -6.45 26.52
CA ARG A 506 -10.53 -7.76 26.20
C ARG A 506 -10.19 -8.84 27.21
N ASP A 507 -9.10 -8.70 27.96
CA ASP A 507 -8.64 -9.65 28.97
C ASP A 507 -7.86 -9.00 30.12
N PRO A 508 -8.51 -8.10 30.89
CA PRO A 508 -7.83 -7.31 31.91
C PRO A 508 -7.27 -8.18 33.04
N ASP A 509 -7.93 -9.29 33.36
CA ASP A 509 -7.50 -10.21 34.44
C ASP A 509 -6.19 -10.95 34.09
N SER A 510 -5.81 -11.00 32.80
CA SER A 510 -4.56 -11.61 32.34
C SER A 510 -3.34 -10.69 32.45
N ILE A 511 -3.55 -9.41 32.76
CA ILE A 511 -2.47 -8.42 32.79
C ILE A 511 -1.78 -8.46 34.15
N ASP A 512 -0.48 -8.72 34.12
CA ASP A 512 0.37 -8.62 35.29
C ASP A 512 0.70 -7.15 35.60
N GLU A 513 -0.11 -6.54 36.48
CA GLU A 513 0.12 -5.18 36.98
C GLU A 513 1.07 -5.14 38.20
N THR A 514 1.75 -6.24 38.55
CA THR A 514 2.69 -6.24 39.68
C THR A 514 3.86 -5.27 39.47
N SER A 515 4.21 -5.02 38.21
CA SER A 515 5.24 -4.05 37.82
C SER A 515 4.79 -2.58 37.92
N PHE A 516 3.51 -2.32 38.18
CA PHE A 516 2.97 -0.96 38.27
C PHE A 516 3.18 -0.38 39.66
N ASP A 517 3.85 0.76 39.72
CA ASP A 517 3.95 1.56 40.93
C ASP A 517 2.65 2.36 41.21
N ALA A 518 2.65 3.17 42.27
CA ALA A 518 1.48 3.95 42.66
C ALA A 518 0.98 4.89 41.55
N ALA A 519 1.90 5.52 40.81
CA ALA A 519 1.56 6.44 39.72
C ALA A 519 1.07 5.69 38.48
N ASP A 520 1.62 4.51 38.19
CA ASP A 520 1.17 3.65 37.08
C ASP A 520 -0.26 3.15 37.28
N ARG A 521 -0.71 2.98 38.53
CA ARG A 521 -2.06 2.51 38.86
C ARG A 521 -3.14 3.59 38.73
N GLU A 522 -2.76 4.85 38.55
CA GLU A 522 -3.71 5.94 38.33
C GLU A 522 -4.44 5.75 36.99
N ILE A 523 -5.73 6.08 36.99
CA ILE A 523 -6.59 6.01 35.80
C ILE A 523 -6.16 7.10 34.81
N PHE A 524 -5.93 6.70 33.56
CA PHE A 524 -5.51 7.59 32.48
C PHE A 524 -6.69 8.10 31.64
N ASN A 525 -7.77 7.32 31.48
CA ASN A 525 -8.94 7.73 30.69
C ASN A 525 -10.27 7.50 31.44
N LEU A 526 -11.27 8.32 31.11
CA LEU A 526 -12.63 8.37 31.65
C LEU A 526 -13.38 7.02 31.62
N GLY A 527 -12.96 6.05 30.78
CA GLY A 527 -13.52 4.70 30.71
C GLY A 527 -13.03 3.72 31.80
N GLY A 528 -12.13 4.12 32.71
CA GLY A 528 -11.70 3.34 33.88
C GLY A 528 -10.78 2.13 33.62
N LEU A 529 -10.75 1.61 32.39
CA LEU A 529 -9.95 0.43 32.01
C LEU A 529 -8.47 0.74 31.73
N LEU A 530 -8.15 1.98 31.36
CA LEU A 530 -6.81 2.39 30.96
C LEU A 530 -6.09 3.12 32.10
N LYS A 531 -4.94 2.61 32.52
CA LYS A 531 -4.08 3.15 33.58
C LYS A 531 -2.81 3.78 32.99
N LYS A 532 -2.14 4.66 33.74
CA LYS A 532 -0.89 5.31 33.30
C LYS A 532 0.22 4.29 32.99
N GLY A 533 0.27 3.16 33.70
CA GLY A 533 1.21 2.06 33.42
C GLY A 533 1.06 1.47 32.02
N HIS A 534 -0.17 1.25 31.55
CA HIS A 534 -0.43 0.76 30.19
C HIS A 534 0.07 1.75 29.13
N VAL A 535 -0.09 3.06 29.37
CA VAL A 535 0.45 4.10 28.49
C VAL A 535 1.99 4.06 28.52
N ARG A 536 2.60 3.97 29.69
CA ARG A 536 4.06 3.88 29.87
C ARG A 536 4.67 2.74 29.04
N GLU A 537 4.10 1.55 29.15
CA GLU A 537 4.56 0.38 28.38
C GLU A 537 4.34 0.55 26.87
N THR A 538 3.21 1.14 26.48
CA THR A 538 2.92 1.47 25.07
C THR A 538 3.99 2.39 24.49
N LEU A 539 4.38 3.44 25.23
CA LEU A 539 5.43 4.38 24.81
C LEU A 539 6.78 3.66 24.64
N MET A 540 7.16 2.79 25.58
CA MET A 540 8.37 1.98 25.49
C MET A 540 8.38 1.07 24.25
N ASN A 541 7.25 0.43 23.94
CA ASN A 541 7.12 -0.44 22.77
C ASN A 541 7.18 0.33 21.45
N CYS A 542 6.56 1.52 21.40
CA CYS A 542 6.51 2.38 20.23
C CYS A 542 7.86 3.05 19.92
N ALA A 543 8.73 3.24 20.91
CA ALA A 543 10.02 3.93 20.73
C ALA A 543 10.99 3.08 19.89
N VAL A 544 11.03 3.34 18.58
CA VAL A 544 11.88 2.65 17.61
C VAL A 544 12.79 3.66 16.92
N ASP A 545 14.02 3.81 17.41
CA ASP A 545 15.04 4.66 16.78
C ASP A 545 15.96 3.86 15.84
N GLU A 546 16.92 4.55 15.24
CA GLU A 546 17.89 3.94 14.31
C GLU A 546 18.73 2.86 15.00
N THR A 547 19.07 3.07 16.28
CA THR A 547 19.89 2.16 17.07
C THR A 547 19.20 0.81 17.23
N LEU A 548 17.90 0.81 17.56
CA LEU A 548 17.13 -0.44 17.64
C LEU A 548 16.96 -1.08 16.26
N ALA A 549 16.65 -0.30 15.23
CA ALA A 549 16.52 -0.84 13.87
C ALA A 549 17.80 -1.56 13.41
N ARG A 550 18.98 -0.97 13.67
CA ARG A 550 20.29 -1.58 13.43
C ARG A 550 20.51 -2.81 14.29
N SER A 551 20.18 -2.75 15.58
CA SER A 551 20.34 -3.90 16.48
C SER A 551 19.49 -5.11 16.06
N ILE A 552 18.26 -4.88 15.57
CA ILE A 552 17.41 -5.94 15.00
C ILE A 552 18.06 -6.53 13.75
N TRP A 553 18.52 -5.68 12.83
CA TRP A 553 19.24 -6.11 11.63
C TRP A 553 20.48 -6.96 11.95
N ASP A 554 21.33 -6.47 12.86
CA ASP A 554 22.56 -7.13 13.27
C ASP A 554 22.25 -8.48 13.91
N THR A 555 21.22 -8.56 14.77
CA THR A 555 20.79 -9.81 15.43
C THR A 555 20.37 -10.87 14.40
N ILE A 556 19.63 -10.47 13.37
CA ILE A 556 19.22 -11.36 12.28
C ILE A 556 20.44 -11.79 11.44
N CYS A 557 21.30 -10.84 11.07
CA CYS A 557 22.47 -11.10 10.21
C CYS A 557 23.53 -11.96 10.90
N GLN A 558 23.81 -11.74 12.19
CA GLN A 558 24.74 -12.55 12.97
C GLN A 558 24.28 -14.00 13.11
N SER A 559 22.97 -14.24 13.08
CA SER A 559 22.37 -15.58 13.13
C SER A 559 22.15 -16.19 11.75
N LYS A 560 22.58 -15.51 10.68
CA LYS A 560 22.22 -15.88 9.31
C LYS A 560 22.94 -17.16 8.86
N ALA A 561 22.14 -18.14 8.45
CA ALA A 561 22.57 -19.30 7.69
C ALA A 561 22.14 -19.09 6.22
N GLY A 562 23.01 -19.35 5.26
CA GLY A 562 22.69 -19.26 3.83
C GLY A 562 22.92 -17.88 3.21
N GLN A 563 22.01 -17.45 2.34
CA GLN A 563 22.10 -16.18 1.61
C GLN A 563 21.99 -15.00 2.57
N GLU A 564 22.72 -13.91 2.29
CA GLU A 564 22.62 -12.70 3.10
C GLU A 564 21.25 -12.03 2.94
N LEU A 565 20.77 -11.39 4.01
CA LEU A 565 19.56 -10.58 3.97
C LEU A 565 19.87 -9.30 3.18
N GLU A 566 19.17 -9.05 2.08
CA GLU A 566 19.37 -7.88 1.21
C GLU A 566 18.62 -6.65 1.73
N SER A 567 17.43 -6.85 2.32
CA SER A 567 16.57 -5.77 2.81
C SER A 567 15.79 -6.15 4.06
N LEU A 568 15.71 -5.21 5.01
CA LEU A 568 14.83 -5.27 6.18
C LEU A 568 14.00 -3.99 6.23
N LYS A 569 12.68 -4.17 6.18
CA LYS A 569 11.70 -3.12 6.41
C LYS A 569 11.07 -3.31 7.78
N LEU A 570 11.04 -2.24 8.58
CA LEU A 570 10.39 -2.20 9.88
C LEU A 570 9.27 -1.17 9.85
N TRP A 571 8.06 -1.59 10.22
CA TRP A 571 6.90 -0.71 10.32
C TRP A 571 6.25 -0.82 11.70
N THR A 572 6.29 0.27 12.46
CA THR A 572 5.76 0.31 13.82
C THR A 572 4.28 0.72 13.81
N THR A 573 3.40 -0.12 14.35
CA THR A 573 1.94 0.08 14.35
C THR A 573 1.29 -0.33 15.67
N GLY A 574 -0.02 -0.11 15.80
CA GLY A 574 -0.79 -0.57 16.96
C GLY A 574 -0.61 0.26 18.23
N GLY A 575 0.29 1.24 18.26
CA GLY A 575 0.45 2.14 19.39
C GLY A 575 -0.85 2.89 19.71
N GLY A 576 -1.31 2.78 20.95
CA GLY A 576 -2.61 3.34 21.38
C GLY A 576 -3.83 2.45 21.09
N HIS A 577 -3.64 1.23 20.56
CA HIS A 577 -4.73 0.27 20.37
C HIS A 577 -4.82 -0.69 21.56
N TRP A 578 -5.76 -0.45 22.47
CA TRP A 578 -5.97 -1.25 23.69
C TRP A 578 -7.15 -2.23 23.61
N GLY A 579 -7.59 -2.56 22.39
CA GLY A 579 -8.67 -3.49 22.09
C GLY A 579 -10.09 -2.94 22.08
N ARG A 580 -10.25 -1.67 22.48
CA ARG A 580 -11.40 -0.80 22.21
C ARG A 580 -10.91 0.49 21.57
N SER A 581 -11.75 1.12 20.76
CA SER A 581 -11.46 2.43 20.17
C SER A 581 -11.46 3.52 21.24
N VAL A 582 -10.31 3.72 21.87
CA VAL A 582 -10.06 4.82 22.81
C VAL A 582 -9.26 5.88 22.07
N PHE A 583 -9.91 6.97 21.68
CA PHE A 583 -9.24 8.06 20.97
C PHE A 583 -8.74 9.12 21.95
N ASN A 584 -7.43 9.30 22.01
CA ASN A 584 -6.79 10.41 22.71
C ASN A 584 -5.80 11.08 21.75
N LEU A 585 -6.05 12.36 21.43
CA LEU A 585 -5.26 13.13 20.46
C LEU A 585 -3.79 13.23 20.88
N SER A 586 -3.54 13.56 22.15
CA SER A 586 -2.18 13.69 22.68
C SER A 586 -1.41 12.36 22.66
N THR A 587 -2.06 11.28 23.06
CA THR A 587 -1.48 9.92 22.96
C THR A 587 -1.09 9.62 21.52
N THR A 588 -1.98 9.92 20.57
CA THR A 588 -1.75 9.69 19.15
C THR A 588 -0.54 10.48 18.65
N LEU A 589 -0.38 11.73 19.09
CA LEU A 589 0.75 12.57 18.72
C LEU A 589 2.08 11.98 19.22
N VAL A 590 2.15 11.67 20.52
CA VAL A 590 3.38 11.13 21.12
C VAL A 590 3.74 9.79 20.49
N VAL A 591 2.78 8.87 20.39
CA VAL A 591 2.96 7.56 19.75
C VAL A 591 3.45 7.71 18.31
N LYS A 592 2.85 8.58 17.49
CA LYS A 592 3.27 8.79 16.10
C LYS A 592 4.68 9.36 15.96
N ASN A 593 5.22 10.03 16.98
CA ASN A 593 6.61 10.50 16.99
C ASN A 593 7.59 9.37 17.35
N LEU A 594 7.23 8.56 18.35
CA LEU A 594 8.03 7.42 18.83
C LEU A 594 8.08 6.28 17.79
N SER A 595 6.94 5.97 17.16
CA SER A 595 6.73 4.88 16.20
C SER A 595 7.35 5.16 14.83
N ARG A 596 8.67 5.28 14.78
CA ARG A 596 9.38 5.45 13.49
C ARG A 596 9.44 4.12 12.74
N SER A 597 9.52 4.23 11.42
CA SER A 597 9.64 3.11 10.50
C SER A 597 10.94 3.22 9.74
N TRP A 598 11.56 2.09 9.42
CA TRP A 598 12.93 2.04 8.92
C TRP A 598 13.05 1.08 7.74
N LEU A 599 13.91 1.43 6.79
CA LEU A 599 14.37 0.58 5.72
C LEU A 599 15.89 0.45 5.84
N ILE A 600 16.36 -0.78 5.90
CA ILE A 600 17.77 -1.14 5.92
C ILE A 600 18.04 -1.97 4.67
N GLU A 601 18.98 -1.55 3.85
CA GLU A 601 19.32 -2.21 2.58
C GLU A 601 20.84 -2.38 2.47
N ARG A 602 21.29 -3.53 1.98
CA ARG A 602 22.70 -3.74 1.62
C ARG A 602 23.05 -2.93 0.37
N VAL A 603 24.17 -2.22 0.41
CA VAL A 603 24.69 -1.50 -0.76
C VAL A 603 25.62 -2.42 -1.53
N ALA A 604 25.31 -2.67 -2.80
CA ALA A 604 26.14 -3.49 -3.69
C ALA A 604 27.44 -2.76 -4.13
N ARG A 605 28.37 -2.53 -3.19
CA ARG A 605 29.74 -2.07 -3.47
C ARG A 605 30.73 -3.10 -2.96
N ASP A 606 31.69 -3.47 -3.80
CA ASP A 606 32.68 -4.50 -3.48
C ASP A 606 33.59 -4.05 -2.33
N ASN A 607 33.66 -4.92 -1.30
CA ASN A 607 34.60 -5.00 -0.17
C ASN A 607 34.21 -4.42 1.19
N GLU A 608 33.05 -3.78 1.37
CA GLU A 608 32.57 -3.39 2.70
C GLU A 608 31.08 -3.71 2.87
N ASP A 609 30.71 -4.24 4.04
CA ASP A 609 29.32 -4.51 4.50
C ASP A 609 28.56 -3.19 4.75
N ILE A 610 28.51 -2.31 3.75
CA ILE A 610 27.88 -1.00 3.87
C ILE A 610 26.37 -1.19 3.79
N ILE A 611 25.69 -0.85 4.88
CA ILE A 611 24.23 -0.77 4.93
C ILE A 611 23.75 0.68 4.77
N ASN A 612 22.71 0.87 3.98
CA ASN A 612 21.96 2.10 3.92
C ASN A 612 20.78 2.00 4.89
N VAL A 613 20.69 2.93 5.84
CA VAL A 613 19.60 2.98 6.82
C VAL A 613 18.82 4.25 6.60
N ARG A 614 17.53 4.12 6.30
CA ARG A 614 16.64 5.23 5.98
C ARG A 614 15.38 5.16 6.84
N GLU A 615 15.05 6.26 7.49
CA GLU A 615 13.74 6.43 8.12
C GLU A 615 12.67 6.67 7.04
N LEU A 616 11.61 5.86 7.07
CA LEU A 616 10.44 5.97 6.20
C LEU A 616 9.41 6.92 6.83
N GLY A 617 8.85 7.82 6.03
CA GLY A 617 7.88 8.83 6.48
C GLY A 617 8.50 10.00 7.25
N ARG A 618 9.84 10.15 7.25
CA ARG A 618 10.56 11.20 7.99
C ARG A 618 10.03 12.60 7.68
N ARG A 619 9.91 12.93 6.40
CA ARG A 619 9.49 14.27 5.94
C ARG A 619 8.12 14.64 6.50
N VAL A 620 7.21 13.67 6.50
CA VAL A 620 5.85 13.83 6.99
C VAL A 620 5.83 13.98 8.51
N ARG A 621 6.62 13.17 9.23
CA ARG A 621 6.79 13.32 10.68
C ARG A 621 7.31 14.71 11.02
N GLU A 622 8.38 15.16 10.38
CA GLU A 622 9.00 16.46 10.64
C GLU A 622 8.03 17.61 10.36
N ALA A 623 7.26 17.53 9.27
CA ALA A 623 6.21 18.52 8.97
C ALA A 623 5.14 18.57 10.06
N ARG A 624 4.67 17.40 10.54
CA ARG A 624 3.71 17.32 11.65
C ARG A 624 4.29 17.87 12.95
N ASP A 625 5.52 17.48 13.31
CA ASP A 625 6.19 17.96 14.51
C ASP A 625 6.37 19.49 14.49
N GLN A 626 6.61 20.07 13.31
CA GLN A 626 6.68 21.51 13.12
C GLN A 626 5.33 22.21 13.36
N VAL A 627 4.23 21.68 12.82
CA VAL A 627 2.88 22.21 13.06
C VAL A 627 2.57 22.27 14.55
N GLU A 628 2.82 21.19 15.27
CA GLU A 628 2.60 21.08 16.71
C GLU A 628 3.46 22.05 17.51
N THR A 629 4.72 22.22 17.09
CA THR A 629 5.62 23.21 17.71
C THR A 629 5.09 24.63 17.54
N ASP A 630 4.55 24.94 16.37
CA ASP A 630 4.00 26.27 16.08
C ASP A 630 2.67 26.50 16.82
N GLU A 631 1.83 25.48 17.00
CA GLU A 631 0.65 25.55 17.86
C GLU A 631 1.02 25.83 19.33
N LEU A 632 2.05 25.18 19.86
CA LEU A 632 2.55 25.43 21.21
C LEU A 632 3.11 26.86 21.36
N LYS A 633 3.81 27.39 20.36
CA LYS A 633 4.26 28.79 20.34
C LYS A 633 3.08 29.77 20.36
N CYS A 634 2.07 29.54 19.53
CA CYS A 634 0.86 30.35 19.51
C CYS A 634 0.17 30.36 20.88
N ARG A 635 0.07 29.20 21.53
CA ARG A 635 -0.45 29.09 22.90
C ARG A 635 0.41 29.86 23.91
N ALA A 636 1.73 29.71 23.88
CA ALA A 636 2.64 30.45 24.76
C ALA A 636 2.49 31.98 24.60
N GLU A 637 2.35 32.46 23.37
CA GLU A 637 2.09 33.87 23.10
C GLU A 637 0.74 34.34 23.63
N TYR A 638 -0.31 33.51 23.54
CA TYR A 638 -1.62 33.79 24.13
C TYR A 638 -1.52 33.94 25.66
N TYR A 639 -0.82 33.03 26.34
CA TYR A 639 -0.58 33.13 27.79
C TYR A 639 0.17 34.42 28.16
N ARG A 640 1.16 34.81 27.35
CA ARG A 640 1.90 36.06 27.55
C ARG A 640 1.01 37.29 27.37
N LYS A 641 0.15 37.32 26.35
CA LYS A 641 -0.69 38.49 26.01
C LYS A 641 -1.91 38.64 26.93
N GLU A 642 -2.62 37.54 27.21
CA GLU A 642 -3.92 37.57 27.87
C GLU A 642 -3.85 37.27 29.37
N LYS A 643 -2.82 36.53 29.81
CA LYS A 643 -2.64 36.14 31.21
C LYS A 643 -1.41 36.73 31.88
N ASP A 644 -0.58 37.48 31.14
CA ASP A 644 0.71 38.04 31.60
C ASP A 644 1.66 36.97 32.18
N ILE A 645 1.56 35.74 31.68
CA ILE A 645 2.39 34.60 32.10
C ILE A 645 3.41 34.30 31.00
N ILE A 646 4.70 34.36 31.34
CA ILE A 646 5.79 33.92 30.46
C ILE A 646 5.99 32.42 30.68
N ILE A 647 5.56 31.63 29.70
CA ILE A 647 5.78 30.18 29.65
C ILE A 647 6.42 29.82 28.31
N GLU A 648 7.43 28.95 28.34
CA GLU A 648 8.04 28.46 27.11
C GLU A 648 7.19 27.35 26.48
N PRO A 649 7.17 27.21 25.14
CA PRO A 649 6.39 26.18 24.45
C PRO A 649 6.70 24.76 24.93
N GLY A 650 7.97 24.49 25.28
CA GLY A 650 8.40 23.21 25.82
C GLY A 650 7.80 22.92 27.20
N ASP A 651 7.63 23.93 28.04
CA ASP A 651 7.05 23.77 29.38
C ASP A 651 5.52 23.59 29.32
N LEU A 652 4.85 24.20 28.33
CA LEU A 652 3.43 23.92 28.03
C LEU A 652 3.21 22.47 27.60
N ALA A 653 4.17 21.85 26.91
CA ALA A 653 4.07 20.44 26.54
C ALA A 653 4.16 19.51 27.76
N GLU A 654 4.86 19.92 28.83
CA GLU A 654 4.98 19.13 30.08
C GLU A 654 3.69 19.12 30.92
N GLU A 655 2.73 20.02 30.64
CA GLU A 655 1.40 19.96 31.25
C GLU A 655 0.59 18.74 30.78
N ASP A 656 0.96 18.16 29.65
CA ASP A 656 0.25 17.02 29.07
C ASP A 656 0.51 15.72 29.84
N THR A 657 -0.56 15.04 30.25
CA THR A 657 -0.50 13.78 31.02
C THR A 657 0.32 12.68 30.32
N VAL A 658 0.28 12.59 28.99
CA VAL A 658 1.08 11.60 28.23
C VAL A 658 2.55 11.96 28.29
N VAL A 659 2.90 13.24 28.17
CA VAL A 659 4.29 13.72 28.30
C VAL A 659 4.79 13.49 29.72
N GLN A 660 3.97 13.70 30.74
CA GLN A 660 4.32 13.35 32.13
C GLN A 660 4.62 11.85 32.30
N VAL A 661 3.84 10.97 31.67
CA VAL A 661 4.12 9.53 31.65
C VAL A 661 5.42 9.24 30.86
N LEU A 662 5.66 9.93 29.75
CA LEU A 662 6.89 9.84 28.96
C LEU A 662 8.12 10.19 29.81
N ARG A 663 8.04 11.26 30.63
CA ARG A 663 9.15 11.69 31.51
C ARG A 663 9.54 10.66 32.56
N ARG A 664 8.63 9.76 32.92
CA ARG A 664 8.93 8.64 33.82
C ARG A 664 9.76 7.54 33.17
N VAL A 665 9.84 7.54 31.84
CA VAL A 665 10.72 6.65 31.06
C VAL A 665 11.98 7.38 30.63
N TRP A 666 11.82 8.57 30.05
CA TRP A 666 12.92 9.39 29.53
C TRP A 666 12.91 10.77 30.19
N PRO A 667 13.73 10.96 31.24
CA PRO A 667 13.94 12.27 31.85
C PRO A 667 14.49 13.28 30.84
N ARG A 668 14.20 14.56 31.06
CA ARG A 668 14.66 15.65 30.19
C ARG A 668 16.19 15.67 30.10
N LYS A 669 16.76 15.65 28.89
CA LYS A 669 18.21 15.76 28.71
C LYS A 669 18.66 17.18 28.98
N LYS A 670 19.88 17.34 29.49
CA LYS A 670 20.47 18.66 29.74
C LYS A 670 20.56 19.44 28.43
N GLY A 671 19.90 20.61 28.37
CA GLY A 671 19.88 21.48 27.19
C GLY A 671 18.79 21.18 26.17
N SER A 672 18.00 20.11 26.38
CA SER A 672 16.84 19.80 25.53
C SER A 672 15.72 20.80 25.73
N LYS A 673 15.14 21.23 24.60
CA LYS A 673 14.00 22.16 24.56
C LYS A 673 12.67 21.44 24.34
N ASP A 674 12.70 20.18 23.93
CA ASP A 674 11.53 19.41 23.53
C ASP A 674 11.69 17.92 23.90
N TRP A 675 10.65 17.30 24.43
CA TRP A 675 10.62 15.87 24.75
C TRP A 675 10.94 14.98 23.54
N ARG A 676 10.68 15.47 22.31
CA ARG A 676 10.99 14.76 21.05
C ARG A 676 12.49 14.47 20.87
N GLU A 677 13.37 15.18 21.59
CA GLU A 677 14.83 15.00 21.57
C GLU A 677 15.33 14.07 22.70
N ASP A 678 14.46 13.75 23.65
CA ASP A 678 14.86 13.14 24.93
C ASP A 678 14.73 11.62 24.96
N TRP A 679 13.93 11.03 24.08
CA TRP A 679 13.72 9.60 24.06
C TRP A 679 14.78 8.84 23.25
N SER A 680 14.92 7.55 23.55
CA SER A 680 15.66 6.56 22.76
C SER A 680 14.97 5.21 22.93
N SER A 681 15.17 4.30 21.99
CA SER A 681 14.65 2.93 22.15
C SER A 681 15.29 2.22 23.35
N LEU A 682 14.60 1.17 23.83
CA LEU A 682 15.21 0.23 24.78
C LEU A 682 16.15 -0.73 24.01
N PRO A 683 17.37 -0.97 24.52
CA PRO A 683 18.32 -1.84 23.84
C PRO A 683 17.78 -3.26 23.74
N LEU A 684 18.02 -3.90 22.60
CA LEU A 684 17.63 -5.29 22.37
C LEU A 684 18.42 -6.22 23.27
N GLN A 685 17.71 -7.05 24.02
CA GLN A 685 18.27 -8.11 24.84
C GLN A 685 18.45 -9.34 23.96
N VAL A 686 19.70 -9.70 23.68
CA VAL A 686 20.09 -10.77 22.76
C VAL A 686 20.85 -11.83 23.52
#